data_AF-A0A9D4QIE3-F1
#
_entry.id   AF-A0A9D4QIE3-F1
#
_cell.length_a   1.000
_cell.length_b   1.000
_cell.length_c   1.000
_cell.angle_alpha   90.00
_cell.angle_beta   90.00
_cell.angle_gamma   90.00
#
_symmetry.space_group_name_H-M   'P 1'
#
loop_
_entity.id
_entity.type
_entity.pdbx_description
1 polymer ?
#
loop_
_entity_poly.entity_id
_entity_poly.type
_entity_poly.pdbx_seq_one_letter_code
_entity_poly.pdbx_strand_id
1 'polypeptide(L)'
;MSARNRRTSQRVGTADENPELKTIKECLGTVREEQMSQKTILNNVIQAQTMLSENIDTIQETLESLKSEEPNTFLSEKVDAIQKTLKSLEMHGLPNGGGADVVSLQENRTGNPAHTILTEPSGARNIPGKKPRRSKRQRICAMSPADLPGEPLFKNEPEENDIINKLKAFRVDVNNSTIQSVLGATKVPPSPTSTSAASTLLVVDSSLSMKGKPFQELITFVNGFIDELDRANVNHGLEERLAVVMCGSPTTVLQPFTTQYDDIRGILDQCAPDGKTPLLTALTLALCYIDGRGEALQLGENTLLTPRVIVLSDFNPTDDKEPFDNEDEETGEENKTIQRHLIQLAKIYCRQMLGLYCVPVGRNKNKKFARELADNSYGGEMVSAENFESAGHYLRNHVIAARVCDDVEASIARNEDIDVEEILKEIMSEAKCGGKDKDAIVKVIVKLRSGSEPAPAPCEEKPKKDSGSDRPKKRHHKKVRQANPETLQKYKEYIEEKKKRPEMLPVLFDDTGMVEWKQTKMESIGYEEFPILPPLGSRVKRGPDWTRGEDDGHMPGTVVGHFDHEMTIVLFDNDKLVYCKYNKEGKYDIEKIDEPRRVPRDHIEIGCSVKRGPNWRKENEDGGPESVGAVLRKSSGRMVMVRWPNGIVKPYKFGQHHRYEVEVTNEPTNFKNEDVVENAADSGLTGEDAAVPTSGATSGQSKADKMPWWKWKDSQQCWRPFSEEAVNTLEEAKNKNQQFVQVQYKGKDFRVLFNENKCEFDGGRFDVARELINDDDKMSMIEMDKYLSAI
;
A
#
# COMPACT_ATOMS: atom_id res chain seq x y z
N MET A 1 30.05 80.55 0.25
CA MET A 1 29.49 81.28 1.41
C MET A 1 28.02 80.91 1.48
N SER A 2 27.37 80.33 2.48
CA SER A 2 27.56 79.92 3.88
C SER A 2 26.33 79.01 4.16
N ALA A 3 26.20 78.15 5.17
CA ALA A 3 27.07 77.44 6.08
C ALA A 3 26.15 76.39 6.77
N ARG A 4 26.73 75.23 7.09
CA ARG A 4 26.42 74.31 8.20
C ARG A 4 24.99 74.22 8.76
N ASN A 5 24.43 73.00 8.71
CA ASN A 5 23.73 72.42 9.87
C ASN A 5 24.00 70.91 9.95
N ARG A 6 24.91 70.51 10.86
CA ARG A 6 25.06 69.16 11.38
C ARG A 6 24.07 69.00 12.53
N ARG A 7 23.13 68.03 12.45
CA ARG A 7 22.41 67.53 13.62
C ARG A 7 22.99 66.18 14.01
N THR A 8 23.49 66.15 15.23
CA THR A 8 23.97 65.01 16.00
C THR A 8 22.80 64.09 16.38
N SER A 9 22.91 62.79 16.06
CA SER A 9 22.09 61.74 16.65
C SER A 9 22.44 61.59 18.13
N GLN A 10 21.50 61.96 19.00
CA GLN A 10 21.52 61.60 20.42
C GLN A 10 20.74 60.29 20.57
N ARG A 11 21.45 59.26 21.04
CA ARG A 11 20.93 57.95 21.45
C ARG A 11 20.07 58.18 22.71
N VAL A 12 18.74 58.09 22.58
CA VAL A 12 17.83 58.11 23.73
C VAL A 12 17.88 56.72 24.37
N GLY A 13 18.36 56.66 25.60
CA GLY A 13 18.39 55.46 26.42
C GLY A 13 16.97 54.96 26.69
N THR A 14 16.80 53.65 26.62
CA THR A 14 15.62 52.90 27.04
C THR A 14 15.38 53.17 28.52
N ALA A 15 14.25 53.81 28.85
CA ALA A 15 13.78 53.92 30.22
C ALA A 15 13.34 52.53 30.68
N ASP A 16 13.95 52.03 31.75
CA ASP A 16 13.57 50.79 32.42
C ASP A 16 12.09 50.87 32.85
N GLU A 17 11.27 49.95 32.35
CA GLU A 17 9.90 49.78 32.82
C GLU A 17 9.92 49.43 34.31
N ASN A 18 9.16 50.17 35.11
CA ASN A 18 9.03 49.94 36.55
C ASN A 18 8.63 48.46 36.81
N PRO A 19 9.44 47.68 37.55
CA PRO A 19 9.20 46.25 37.76
C PRO A 19 7.88 45.94 38.49
N GLU A 20 7.35 46.88 39.26
CA GLU A 20 6.02 46.75 39.88
C GLU A 20 4.90 46.74 38.83
N LEU A 21 5.02 47.58 37.80
CA LEU A 21 4.06 47.64 36.69
C LEU A 21 4.11 46.40 35.80
N LYS A 22 5.28 45.75 35.67
CA LYS A 22 5.41 44.46 34.98
C LYS A 22 4.73 43.34 35.75
N THR A 23 4.96 43.28 37.06
CA THR A 23 4.35 42.27 37.95
C THR A 23 2.82 42.40 37.99
N ILE A 24 2.29 43.63 38.05
CA ILE A 24 0.84 43.86 38.02
C ILE A 24 0.24 43.44 36.67
N LYS A 25 0.92 43.68 35.54
CA LYS A 25 0.46 43.23 34.22
C LYS A 25 0.43 41.70 34.11
N GLU A 26 1.43 41.01 34.67
CA GLU A 26 1.48 39.54 34.70
C GLU A 26 0.36 38.96 35.59
N CYS A 27 0.13 39.51 36.80
CA CYS A 27 -0.98 39.09 37.66
C CYS A 27 -2.38 39.38 37.07
N LEU A 28 -2.55 40.49 36.35
CA LEU A 28 -3.81 40.77 35.65
C LEU A 28 -4.03 39.83 34.45
N GLY A 29 -2.96 39.34 33.83
CA GLY A 29 -3.01 38.29 32.81
C GLY A 29 -3.55 36.98 33.37
N THR A 30 -3.01 36.50 34.49
CA THR A 30 -3.41 35.23 35.11
C THR A 30 -4.85 35.26 35.62
N VAL A 31 -5.29 36.35 36.26
CA VAL A 31 -6.69 36.52 36.70
C VAL A 31 -7.66 36.50 35.51
N ARG A 32 -7.27 37.09 34.37
CA ARG A 32 -8.09 37.10 33.16
C ARG A 32 -8.19 35.73 32.49
N GLU A 33 -7.12 34.94 32.52
CA GLU A 33 -7.10 33.56 32.05
C GLU A 33 -7.98 32.66 32.95
N GLU A 34 -7.94 32.85 34.26
CA GLU A 34 -8.75 32.11 35.22
C GLU A 34 -10.25 32.43 35.07
N GLN A 35 -10.61 33.69 34.84
CA GLN A 35 -11.99 34.08 34.54
C GLN A 35 -12.50 33.51 33.21
N MET A 36 -11.64 33.42 32.19
CA MET A 36 -11.98 32.79 30.90
C MET A 36 -12.18 31.27 31.06
N SER A 37 -11.38 30.62 31.91
CA SER A 37 -11.52 29.20 32.26
C SER A 37 -12.84 28.93 32.99
N GLN A 38 -13.17 29.72 34.03
CA GLN A 38 -14.43 29.59 34.77
C GLN A 38 -15.66 29.81 33.88
N LYS A 39 -15.61 30.79 32.97
CA LYS A 39 -16.68 31.03 31.99
C LYS A 39 -16.86 29.84 31.03
N THR A 40 -15.78 29.17 30.66
CA THR A 40 -15.82 27.99 29.80
C THR A 40 -16.44 26.80 30.52
N ILE A 41 -16.09 26.58 31.78
CA ILE A 41 -16.69 25.53 32.62
C ILE A 41 -18.19 25.77 32.79
N LEU A 42 -18.61 27.01 33.08
CA LEU A 42 -20.02 27.37 33.22
C LEU A 42 -20.81 27.10 31.93
N ASN A 43 -20.25 27.43 30.77
CA ASN A 43 -20.90 27.16 29.48
C ASN A 43 -21.04 25.65 29.21
N ASN A 44 -20.06 24.84 29.59
CA ASN A 44 -20.14 23.38 29.43
C ASN A 44 -21.21 22.77 30.35
N VAL A 45 -21.36 23.29 31.57
CA VAL A 45 -22.43 22.87 32.50
C VAL A 45 -23.81 23.23 31.94
N ILE A 46 -23.97 24.45 31.41
CA ILE A 46 -25.22 24.87 30.76
C ILE A 46 -25.53 23.97 29.56
N GLN A 47 -24.55 23.67 28.72
CA GLN A 47 -24.73 22.80 27.55
C GLN A 47 -25.14 21.38 27.95
N ALA A 48 -24.53 20.82 29.00
CA ALA A 48 -24.89 19.50 29.53
C ALA A 48 -26.32 19.50 30.11
N GLN A 49 -26.73 20.58 30.78
CA GLN A 49 -28.12 20.73 31.27
C GLN A 49 -29.12 20.80 30.13
N THR A 50 -28.82 21.52 29.05
CA THR A 50 -29.69 21.58 27.85
C THR A 50 -29.84 20.21 27.21
N MET A 51 -28.74 19.47 27.01
CA MET A 51 -28.77 18.11 26.44
C MET A 51 -29.57 17.13 27.31
N LEU A 52 -29.49 17.26 28.64
CA LEU A 52 -30.26 16.43 29.55
C LEU A 52 -31.77 16.74 29.45
N SER A 53 -32.13 18.01 29.30
CA SER A 53 -33.53 18.44 29.12
C SER A 53 -34.12 17.89 27.81
N GLU A 54 -33.39 18.02 26.69
CA GLU A 54 -33.84 17.52 25.38
C GLU A 54 -34.05 16.00 25.38
N ASN A 55 -33.19 15.26 26.10
CA ASN A 55 -33.35 13.81 26.25
C ASN A 55 -34.57 13.43 27.09
N ILE A 56 -34.90 14.21 28.14
CA ILE A 56 -36.10 13.98 28.96
C ILE A 56 -37.36 14.20 28.11
N ASP A 57 -37.41 15.27 27.32
CA ASP A 57 -38.54 15.59 26.45
C ASP A 57 -38.78 14.49 25.39
N THR A 58 -37.69 14.00 24.78
CA THR A 58 -37.75 12.91 23.78
C THR A 58 -38.24 11.59 24.40
N ILE A 59 -37.82 11.28 25.63
CA ILE A 59 -38.30 10.09 26.36
C ILE A 59 -39.78 10.25 26.69
N GLN A 60 -40.25 11.42 27.10
CA GLN A 60 -41.65 11.68 27.39
C GLN A 60 -42.53 11.53 26.14
N GLU A 61 -42.11 12.06 24.99
CA GLU A 61 -42.83 11.93 23.71
C GLU A 61 -42.94 10.46 23.26
N THR A 62 -41.85 9.69 23.40
CA THR A 62 -41.85 8.24 23.12
C THR A 62 -42.81 7.49 24.03
N LEU A 63 -42.91 7.90 25.30
CA LEU A 63 -43.75 7.28 26.31
C LEU A 63 -45.24 7.61 26.10
N GLU A 64 -45.56 8.78 25.56
CA GLU A 64 -46.92 9.13 25.11
C GLU A 64 -47.32 8.36 23.86
N SER A 65 -46.41 8.16 22.90
CA SER A 65 -46.65 7.31 21.74
C SER A 65 -46.98 5.86 22.15
N LEU A 66 -46.25 5.32 23.12
CA LEU A 66 -46.46 3.95 23.63
C LEU A 66 -47.77 3.77 24.41
N LYS A 67 -48.35 4.85 24.97
CA LYS A 67 -49.67 4.81 25.64
C LYS A 67 -50.84 4.72 24.66
N SER A 68 -50.62 5.02 23.39
CA SER A 68 -51.68 5.04 22.36
C SER A 68 -51.93 3.68 21.69
N GLU A 69 -51.10 2.67 21.96
CA GLU A 69 -51.24 1.31 21.42
C GLU A 69 -51.94 0.37 22.44
N GLU A 70 -52.80 -0.54 21.94
CA GLU A 70 -53.68 -1.41 22.76
C GLU A 70 -52.92 -2.26 23.81
N PRO A 71 -53.56 -2.58 24.97
CA PRO A 71 -52.85 -3.00 26.17
C PRO A 71 -52.28 -4.42 26.09
N ASN A 72 -50.96 -4.49 25.93
CA ASN A 72 -50.16 -5.68 26.23
C ASN A 72 -49.66 -5.59 27.68
N THR A 73 -50.04 -6.54 28.53
CA THR A 73 -49.75 -6.53 29.98
C THR A 73 -48.26 -6.44 30.31
N PHE A 74 -47.37 -6.91 29.42
CA PHE A 74 -45.92 -6.82 29.60
C PHE A 74 -45.36 -5.40 29.35
N LEU A 75 -46.01 -4.61 28.49
CA LEU A 75 -45.61 -3.23 28.21
C LEU A 75 -46.00 -2.28 29.34
N SER A 76 -47.13 -2.55 30.02
CA SER A 76 -47.61 -1.75 31.17
C SER A 76 -46.59 -1.70 32.31
N GLU A 77 -46.00 -2.83 32.70
CA GLU A 77 -45.04 -2.89 33.82
C GLU A 77 -43.74 -2.14 33.52
N LYS A 78 -43.27 -2.17 32.26
CA LYS A 78 -42.07 -1.44 31.84
C LYS A 78 -42.32 0.06 31.74
N VAL A 79 -43.49 0.47 31.26
CA VAL A 79 -43.91 1.88 31.22
C VAL A 79 -43.99 2.45 32.64
N ASP A 80 -44.53 1.70 33.61
CA ASP A 80 -44.57 2.11 35.01
C ASP A 80 -43.18 2.23 35.65
N ALA A 81 -42.25 1.32 35.34
CA ALA A 81 -40.87 1.38 35.82
C ALA A 81 -40.11 2.61 35.28
N ILE A 82 -40.31 2.97 34.01
CA ILE A 82 -39.70 4.16 33.40
C ILE A 82 -40.31 5.43 34.00
N GLN A 83 -41.63 5.48 34.19
CA GLN A 83 -42.28 6.63 34.85
C GLN A 83 -41.79 6.83 36.28
N LYS A 84 -41.60 5.75 37.04
CA LYS A 84 -41.06 5.81 38.41
C LYS A 84 -39.62 6.36 38.43
N THR A 85 -38.82 6.02 37.42
CA THR A 85 -37.44 6.49 37.26
C THR A 85 -37.39 7.97 36.88
N LEU A 86 -38.23 8.41 35.94
CA LEU A 86 -38.37 9.84 35.59
C LEU A 86 -38.82 10.68 36.78
N LYS A 87 -39.79 10.19 37.57
CA LYS A 87 -40.24 10.86 38.80
C LYS A 87 -39.14 10.95 39.85
N SER A 88 -38.24 9.97 39.91
CA SER A 88 -37.06 10.01 40.80
C SER A 88 -36.04 11.05 40.34
N LEU A 89 -35.90 11.26 39.03
CA LEU A 89 -35.00 12.26 38.47
C LEU A 89 -35.54 13.69 38.65
N GLU A 90 -36.85 13.89 38.56
CA GLU A 90 -37.51 15.17 38.88
C GLU A 90 -37.44 15.52 40.38
N MET A 91 -37.49 14.52 41.26
CA MET A 91 -37.47 14.71 42.73
C MET A 91 -36.07 14.98 43.29
N HIS A 92 -35.00 14.71 42.55
CA HIS A 92 -33.61 14.96 42.97
C HIS A 92 -33.03 16.26 42.40
N GLY A 93 -33.81 17.34 42.46
CA GLY A 93 -33.26 18.70 42.42
C GLY A 93 -32.21 18.89 43.52
N LEU A 94 -31.05 19.40 43.15
CA LEU A 94 -29.86 19.59 44.00
C LEU A 94 -30.20 20.14 45.40
N PRO A 95 -29.64 19.56 46.48
CA PRO A 95 -29.82 20.07 47.83
C PRO A 95 -28.98 21.34 48.05
N ASN A 96 -29.61 22.38 48.59
CA ASN A 96 -28.91 23.45 49.27
C ASN A 96 -28.24 22.90 50.53
N GLY A 97 -26.91 22.93 50.52
CA GLY A 97 -25.99 23.03 51.66
C GLY A 97 -26.31 22.33 52.99
N GLY A 98 -25.43 21.41 53.37
CA GLY A 98 -24.97 21.27 54.76
C GLY A 98 -25.21 19.90 55.40
N GLY A 99 -24.17 19.39 56.06
CA GLY A 99 -24.32 18.49 57.20
C GLY A 99 -23.74 17.09 57.03
N ALA A 100 -22.79 16.80 57.91
CA ALA A 100 -22.04 15.56 58.07
C ALA A 100 -22.88 14.31 58.43
N ASP A 101 -22.16 13.18 58.34
CA ASP A 101 -22.19 11.99 59.22
C ASP A 101 -22.85 10.67 58.75
N VAL A 102 -21.95 9.70 58.47
CA VAL A 102 -21.71 8.43 59.22
C VAL A 102 -22.79 7.33 59.25
N VAL A 103 -22.30 6.10 58.95
CA VAL A 103 -22.72 4.74 59.41
C VAL A 103 -23.71 3.89 58.57
N SER A 104 -23.12 2.91 57.86
CA SER A 104 -23.14 1.45 58.12
C SER A 104 -24.33 0.55 57.70
N LEU A 105 -23.93 -0.65 57.19
CA LEU A 105 -24.54 -1.99 57.41
C LEU A 105 -25.91 -2.25 56.74
N GLN A 106 -26.30 -3.42 56.24
CA GLN A 106 -25.73 -4.75 56.07
C GLN A 106 -26.76 -5.57 55.25
N GLU A 107 -26.26 -6.50 54.43
CA GLU A 107 -26.73 -7.88 54.29
C GLU A 107 -28.12 -8.31 53.74
N ASN A 108 -28.01 -9.42 52.97
CA ASN A 108 -28.93 -10.57 52.86
C ASN A 108 -30.23 -10.34 52.03
N ARG A 109 -30.74 -11.29 51.23
CA ARG A 109 -30.42 -12.70 50.98
C ARG A 109 -31.28 -13.18 49.79
N THR A 110 -30.73 -14.10 49.02
CA THR A 110 -31.35 -15.31 48.42
C THR A 110 -32.86 -15.35 48.12
N GLY A 111 -33.20 -15.79 46.90
CA GLY A 111 -34.50 -16.41 46.63
C GLY A 111 -34.69 -16.84 45.18
N ASN A 112 -34.23 -18.06 44.86
CA ASN A 112 -34.72 -18.85 43.73
C ASN A 112 -36.11 -19.43 44.12
N PRO A 113 -37.06 -19.68 43.20
CA PRO A 113 -37.15 -21.06 42.69
C PRO A 113 -37.75 -21.26 41.27
N ALA A 114 -37.21 -22.29 40.61
CA ALA A 114 -37.85 -23.46 39.96
C ALA A 114 -39.10 -23.35 39.04
N HIS A 115 -38.90 -23.92 37.83
CA HIS A 115 -39.71 -24.89 37.07
C HIS A 115 -41.25 -24.80 37.00
N THR A 116 -41.78 -24.80 35.76
CA THR A 116 -43.03 -25.50 35.38
C THR A 116 -43.00 -25.92 33.89
N ILE A 117 -43.55 -27.11 33.63
CA ILE A 117 -43.62 -27.88 32.36
C ILE A 117 -45.04 -27.74 31.75
N LEU A 118 -45.17 -28.05 30.44
CA LEU A 118 -46.38 -28.34 29.63
C LEU A 118 -47.05 -27.10 29.01
N THR A 119 -47.52 -27.05 27.75
CA THR A 119 -48.11 -28.05 26.85
C THR A 119 -48.20 -27.47 25.41
N GLU A 120 -48.21 -28.32 24.38
CA GLU A 120 -48.60 -27.97 23.00
C GLU A 120 -50.07 -27.57 22.87
N PRO A 121 -50.47 -26.94 21.74
CA PRO A 121 -51.33 -27.71 20.85
C PRO A 121 -51.11 -27.51 19.33
N SER A 122 -51.35 -28.62 18.64
CA SER A 122 -51.62 -28.82 17.22
C SER A 122 -52.84 -28.06 16.68
N GLY A 123 -52.76 -27.58 15.43
CA GLY A 123 -53.93 -27.10 14.68
C GLY A 123 -53.64 -26.76 13.22
N ALA A 124 -53.77 -27.74 12.32
CA ALA A 124 -53.65 -27.57 10.87
C ALA A 124 -54.96 -27.10 10.23
N ARG A 125 -54.89 -26.16 9.27
CA ARG A 125 -55.91 -25.98 8.22
C ARG A 125 -55.25 -25.65 6.88
N ASN A 126 -55.62 -26.42 5.86
CA ASN A 126 -55.25 -26.28 4.46
C ASN A 126 -56.08 -25.20 3.75
N ILE A 127 -55.44 -24.33 2.97
CA ILE A 127 -56.04 -23.53 1.89
C ILE A 127 -55.04 -23.50 0.72
N PRO A 128 -55.46 -23.74 -0.55
CA PRO A 128 -54.55 -23.76 -1.69
C PRO A 128 -54.44 -22.36 -2.33
N GLY A 129 -53.21 -21.87 -2.54
CA GLY A 129 -52.99 -20.63 -3.28
C GLY A 129 -51.51 -20.30 -3.49
N LYS A 130 -51.06 -20.44 -4.76
CA LYS A 130 -49.85 -19.89 -5.40
C LYS A 130 -48.51 -20.00 -4.63
N LYS A 131 -47.62 -20.88 -5.13
CA LYS A 131 -46.23 -21.06 -4.66
C LYS A 131 -45.43 -19.74 -4.70
N PRO A 132 -44.92 -19.23 -3.57
CA PRO A 132 -43.79 -18.32 -3.58
C PRO A 132 -42.49 -19.12 -3.76
N ARG A 133 -41.52 -18.54 -4.48
CA ARG A 133 -40.12 -19.03 -4.49
C ARG A 133 -39.66 -19.15 -3.05
N ARG A 134 -39.49 -20.38 -2.55
CA ARG A 134 -38.83 -20.67 -1.26
C ARG A 134 -37.34 -20.38 -1.46
N SER A 135 -36.89 -19.17 -1.13
CA SER A 135 -35.48 -18.98 -0.78
C SER A 135 -35.25 -19.73 0.53
N LYS A 136 -34.37 -20.73 0.51
CA LYS A 136 -33.84 -21.28 1.76
C LYS A 136 -33.02 -20.13 2.37
N ARG A 137 -33.50 -19.55 3.48
CA ARG A 137 -32.68 -18.69 4.35
C ARG A 137 -31.49 -19.52 4.86
N GLN A 138 -30.40 -19.55 4.10
CA GLN A 138 -29.11 -19.95 4.64
C GLN A 138 -28.64 -18.80 5.55
N ARG A 139 -28.33 -19.12 6.80
CA ARG A 139 -27.68 -18.16 7.70
C ARG A 139 -26.32 -17.80 7.09
N ILE A 140 -25.92 -16.54 7.22
CA ILE A 140 -24.55 -16.09 6.94
C ILE A 140 -23.66 -16.87 7.92
N CYS A 141 -22.99 -17.93 7.44
CA CYS A 141 -22.09 -18.74 8.24
C CYS A 141 -20.90 -19.13 7.36
N ALA A 142 -19.69 -19.10 7.93
CA ALA A 142 -18.55 -19.76 7.32
C ALA A 142 -18.82 -21.28 7.22
N MET A 143 -18.38 -21.92 6.14
CA MET A 143 -18.56 -23.37 5.97
C MET A 143 -17.70 -24.14 6.97
N SER A 144 -18.21 -25.27 7.47
CA SER A 144 -17.42 -26.17 8.33
C SER A 144 -16.38 -26.93 7.49
N PRO A 145 -15.12 -27.07 7.95
CA PRO A 145 -14.08 -27.79 7.21
C PRO A 145 -14.36 -29.29 6.98
N ALA A 146 -15.34 -29.88 7.67
CA ALA A 146 -15.66 -31.30 7.59
C ALA A 146 -16.32 -31.72 6.25
N ASP A 147 -16.77 -30.78 5.43
CA ASP A 147 -17.57 -31.04 4.23
C ASP A 147 -16.82 -30.83 2.89
N LEU A 148 -15.50 -30.58 2.90
CA LEU A 148 -14.72 -30.30 1.68
C LEU A 148 -13.83 -31.49 1.24
N PRO A 149 -13.89 -31.93 -0.03
CA PRO A 149 -12.93 -32.87 -0.58
C PRO A 149 -11.67 -32.15 -1.09
N GLY A 150 -10.62 -32.08 -0.26
CA GLY A 150 -9.31 -31.58 -0.67
C GLY A 150 -8.39 -31.29 0.53
N GLU A 151 -7.10 -31.62 0.43
CA GLU A 151 -6.13 -31.24 1.46
C GLU A 151 -5.90 -29.71 1.46
N PRO A 152 -5.84 -29.05 2.63
CA PRO A 152 -5.58 -27.62 2.70
C PRO A 152 -4.16 -27.28 2.22
N LEU A 153 -4.05 -26.24 1.38
CA LEU A 153 -2.85 -25.78 0.67
C LEU A 153 -1.67 -25.30 1.54
N PHE A 154 -1.75 -25.43 2.87
CA PHE A 154 -0.77 -24.86 3.83
C PHE A 154 -0.13 -25.87 4.79
N LYS A 155 -0.23 -27.19 4.55
CA LYS A 155 0.52 -28.20 5.33
C LYS A 155 1.93 -28.45 4.79
N ASN A 156 2.70 -27.41 4.50
CA ASN A 156 4.15 -27.59 4.49
C ASN A 156 4.61 -27.47 5.94
N GLU A 157 5.32 -28.48 6.45
CA GLU A 157 5.97 -28.38 7.76
C GLU A 157 6.75 -27.05 7.83
N PRO A 158 6.54 -26.23 8.87
CA PRO A 158 7.23 -24.95 8.98
C PRO A 158 8.69 -25.26 9.31
N GLU A 159 9.55 -25.30 8.29
CA GLU A 159 10.98 -25.17 8.53
C GLU A 159 11.20 -23.80 9.17
N GLU A 160 11.61 -23.84 10.43
CA GLU A 160 11.93 -22.78 11.40
C GLU A 160 12.71 -21.56 10.84
N ASN A 161 13.16 -21.63 9.59
CA ASN A 161 14.16 -20.77 8.98
C ASN A 161 13.61 -19.75 7.98
N ASP A 162 12.40 -19.86 7.44
CA ASP A 162 12.01 -18.99 6.31
C ASP A 162 11.82 -17.51 6.71
N ILE A 163 11.04 -17.21 7.75
CA ILE A 163 10.82 -15.82 8.18
C ILE A 163 12.00 -15.23 8.92
N ILE A 164 12.72 -16.02 9.73
CA ILE A 164 13.94 -15.55 10.39
C ILE A 164 14.99 -15.20 9.33
N ASN A 165 15.17 -16.02 8.29
CA ASN A 165 16.12 -15.72 7.21
C ASN A 165 15.65 -14.52 6.36
N LYS A 166 14.34 -14.37 6.11
CA LYS A 166 13.79 -13.17 5.47
C LYS A 166 14.10 -11.93 6.32
N LEU A 167 13.81 -11.94 7.62
CA LEU A 167 14.07 -10.81 8.52
C LEU A 167 15.56 -10.47 8.61
N LYS A 168 16.44 -11.48 8.72
CA LYS A 168 17.90 -11.31 8.67
C LYS A 168 18.36 -10.69 7.33
N ALA A 169 17.79 -11.12 6.21
CA ALA A 169 18.10 -10.56 4.88
C ALA A 169 17.69 -9.08 4.75
N PHE A 170 16.76 -8.60 5.58
CA PHE A 170 16.38 -7.19 5.69
C PHE A 170 17.06 -6.46 6.85
N ARG A 171 18.14 -7.03 7.42
CA ARG A 171 18.92 -6.47 8.55
C ARG A 171 18.07 -6.18 9.79
N VAL A 172 16.95 -6.87 9.95
CA VAL A 172 16.17 -6.81 11.19
C VAL A 172 16.90 -7.63 12.24
N ASP A 173 17.14 -7.05 13.42
CA ASP A 173 17.84 -7.71 14.51
C ASP A 173 16.93 -8.75 15.19
N VAL A 174 16.91 -9.95 14.62
CA VAL A 174 16.14 -11.08 15.13
C VAL A 174 16.71 -11.63 16.45
N ASN A 175 17.90 -11.21 16.89
CA ASN A 175 18.49 -11.69 18.15
C ASN A 175 17.92 -10.97 19.38
N ASN A 176 16.98 -10.05 19.20
CA ASN A 176 16.21 -9.47 20.29
C ASN A 176 15.59 -10.59 21.14
N SER A 177 15.83 -10.55 22.45
CA SER A 177 15.41 -11.61 23.38
C SER A 177 13.89 -11.81 23.40
N THR A 178 13.10 -10.75 23.20
CA THR A 178 11.64 -10.83 23.06
C THR A 178 11.23 -11.54 21.77
N ILE A 179 11.91 -11.25 20.65
CA ILE A 179 11.62 -11.94 19.39
C ILE A 179 11.96 -13.43 19.51
N GLN A 180 13.10 -13.76 20.14
CA GLN A 180 13.50 -15.14 20.39
C GLN A 180 12.55 -15.89 21.33
N SER A 181 12.01 -15.24 22.35
CA SER A 181 11.05 -15.87 23.26
C SER A 181 9.73 -16.19 22.55
N VAL A 182 9.24 -15.29 21.68
CA VAL A 182 8.05 -15.55 20.88
C VAL A 182 8.29 -16.65 19.85
N LEU A 183 9.42 -16.62 19.14
CA LEU A 183 9.81 -17.70 18.23
C LEU A 183 9.92 -19.05 18.94
N GLY A 184 10.36 -19.08 20.20
CA GLY A 184 10.35 -20.29 21.02
C GLY A 184 8.94 -20.74 21.39
N ALA A 185 8.06 -19.80 21.74
CA ALA A 185 6.68 -20.09 22.15
C ALA A 185 5.77 -20.50 20.98
N THR A 186 6.05 -20.07 19.75
CA THR A 186 5.29 -20.48 18.54
C THR A 186 5.61 -21.91 18.09
N LYS A 187 6.69 -22.53 18.59
CA LYS A 187 7.04 -23.95 18.30
C LYS A 187 6.04 -24.95 18.88
N VAL A 188 5.25 -24.54 19.87
CA VAL A 188 4.17 -25.39 20.39
C VAL A 188 3.00 -25.26 19.43
N PRO A 189 2.67 -26.32 18.64
CA PRO A 189 1.57 -26.25 17.71
C PRO A 189 0.30 -25.85 18.45
N PRO A 190 -0.51 -24.92 17.91
CA PRO A 190 -1.78 -24.57 18.52
C PRO A 190 -2.60 -25.86 18.69
N SER A 191 -3.25 -26.00 19.85
CA SER A 191 -4.25 -27.05 20.02
C SER A 191 -5.24 -26.96 18.86
N PRO A 192 -5.63 -28.06 18.21
CA PRO A 192 -6.54 -28.04 17.07
C PRO A 192 -7.93 -27.59 17.49
N THR A 193 -8.10 -26.29 17.68
CA THR A 193 -9.40 -25.64 17.79
C THR A 193 -9.79 -25.31 16.36
N SER A 194 -10.69 -26.12 15.81
CA SER A 194 -11.38 -25.90 14.54
C SER A 194 -12.28 -24.66 14.63
N THR A 195 -11.71 -23.48 14.87
CA THR A 195 -12.48 -22.24 14.95
C THR A 195 -12.47 -21.59 13.57
N SER A 196 -13.68 -21.43 13.00
CA SER A 196 -13.92 -20.69 11.76
C SER A 196 -13.81 -19.17 11.98
N ALA A 197 -12.83 -18.72 12.76
CA ALA A 197 -12.71 -17.34 13.23
C ALA A 197 -11.54 -16.64 12.53
N ALA A 198 -11.77 -15.40 12.10
CA ALA A 198 -10.72 -14.59 11.49
C ALA A 198 -9.66 -14.19 12.53
N SER A 199 -8.43 -13.90 12.10
CA SER A 199 -7.33 -13.54 12.99
C SER A 199 -6.92 -12.08 12.78
N THR A 200 -6.98 -11.27 13.84
CA THR A 200 -6.52 -9.87 13.82
C THR A 200 -5.55 -9.60 14.96
N LEU A 201 -4.40 -9.03 14.65
CA LEU A 201 -3.40 -8.63 15.64
C LEU A 201 -3.38 -7.11 15.78
N LEU A 202 -3.54 -6.63 17.01
CA LEU A 202 -3.43 -5.21 17.37
C LEU A 202 -2.01 -4.91 17.83
N VAL A 203 -1.34 -3.94 17.20
CA VAL A 203 -0.10 -3.35 17.70
C VAL A 203 -0.46 -2.04 18.37
N VAL A 204 -0.37 -2.01 19.70
CA VAL A 204 -0.79 -0.90 20.55
C VAL A 204 0.42 -0.14 21.03
N ASP A 205 0.54 1.11 20.59
CA ASP A 205 1.58 2.03 21.06
C ASP A 205 1.25 2.55 22.46
N SER A 206 2.16 2.24 23.36
CA SER A 206 2.19 2.59 24.77
C SER A 206 3.47 3.36 25.11
N SER A 207 4.11 3.98 24.12
CA SER A 207 5.27 4.84 24.36
C SER A 207 4.91 6.09 25.18
N LEU A 208 5.93 6.76 25.72
CA LEU A 208 5.76 7.98 26.50
C LEU A 208 5.08 9.11 25.69
N SER A 209 5.26 9.15 24.36
CA SER A 209 4.60 10.15 23.49
C SER A 209 3.08 9.97 23.44
N MET A 210 2.59 8.76 23.75
CA MET A 210 1.16 8.45 23.80
C MET A 210 0.50 8.91 25.10
N LYS A 211 1.25 9.33 26.13
CA LYS A 211 0.72 9.68 27.45
C LYS A 211 -0.43 10.71 27.39
N GLY A 212 -1.51 10.41 28.11
CA GLY A 212 -2.66 11.29 28.24
C GLY A 212 -3.68 11.10 27.10
N LYS A 213 -4.02 12.19 26.41
CA LYS A 213 -5.09 12.20 25.39
C LYS A 213 -4.87 11.22 24.22
N PRO A 214 -3.65 11.06 23.66
CA PRO A 214 -3.43 10.10 22.58
C PRO A 214 -3.75 8.67 23.01
N PHE A 215 -3.29 8.23 24.18
CA PHE A 215 -3.61 6.88 24.67
C PHE A 215 -5.11 6.72 24.94
N GLN A 216 -5.80 7.74 25.45
CA GLN A 216 -7.26 7.70 25.59
C GLN A 216 -7.99 7.57 24.23
N GLU A 217 -7.52 8.26 23.19
CA GLU A 217 -8.03 8.12 21.81
C GLU A 217 -7.79 6.69 21.30
N LEU A 218 -6.63 6.10 21.58
CA LEU A 218 -6.30 4.71 21.27
C LEU A 218 -7.29 3.74 21.95
N ILE A 219 -7.46 3.85 23.26
CA ILE A 219 -8.37 2.99 24.03
C ILE A 219 -9.81 3.14 23.53
N THR A 220 -10.24 4.37 23.22
CA THR A 220 -11.57 4.62 22.66
C THR A 220 -11.76 3.90 21.32
N PHE A 221 -10.75 3.93 20.44
CA PHE A 221 -10.80 3.17 19.19
C PHE A 221 -10.89 1.67 19.44
N VAL A 222 -10.05 1.11 20.32
CA VAL A 222 -10.03 -0.34 20.58
C VAL A 222 -11.36 -0.81 21.17
N ASN A 223 -11.93 -0.07 22.12
CA ASN A 223 -13.23 -0.39 22.71
C ASN A 223 -14.35 -0.34 21.66
N GLY A 224 -14.43 0.73 20.87
CA GLY A 224 -15.43 0.83 19.80
C GLY A 224 -15.25 -0.25 18.73
N PHE A 225 -14.01 -0.62 18.40
CA PHE A 225 -13.70 -1.72 17.49
C PHE A 225 -14.20 -3.06 18.05
N ILE A 226 -13.92 -3.37 19.32
CA ILE A 226 -14.42 -4.58 19.99
C ILE A 226 -15.95 -4.60 20.00
N ASP A 227 -16.61 -3.47 20.29
CA ASP A 227 -18.07 -3.39 20.30
C ASP A 227 -18.69 -3.72 18.92
N GLU A 228 -17.99 -3.42 17.83
CA GLU A 228 -18.41 -3.80 16.48
C GLU A 228 -18.18 -5.30 16.20
N LEU A 229 -17.09 -5.88 16.73
CA LEU A 229 -16.87 -7.33 16.64
C LEU A 229 -17.94 -8.11 17.43
N ASP A 230 -18.25 -7.67 18.65
CA ASP A 230 -19.33 -8.25 19.47
C ASP A 230 -20.68 -8.18 18.72
N ARG A 231 -20.98 -7.02 18.10
CA ARG A 231 -22.19 -6.86 17.27
C ARG A 231 -22.16 -7.78 16.06
N ALA A 232 -21.02 -7.95 15.39
CA ALA A 232 -20.89 -8.86 14.26
C ALA A 232 -21.11 -10.32 14.68
N ASN A 233 -20.56 -10.73 15.82
CA ASN A 233 -20.75 -12.06 16.37
C ASN A 233 -22.23 -12.31 16.76
N VAL A 234 -22.84 -11.42 17.54
CA VAL A 234 -24.24 -11.58 17.98
C VAL A 234 -25.23 -11.58 16.80
N ASN A 235 -25.03 -10.70 15.82
CA ASN A 235 -25.99 -10.55 14.71
C ASN A 235 -25.76 -11.55 13.58
N HIS A 236 -24.52 -11.98 13.34
CA HIS A 236 -24.14 -12.75 12.16
C HIS A 236 -23.34 -14.02 12.45
N GLY A 237 -23.00 -14.31 13.71
CA GLY A 237 -22.16 -15.45 14.08
C GLY A 237 -20.73 -15.35 13.54
N LEU A 238 -20.25 -14.12 13.31
CA LEU A 238 -18.92 -13.85 12.78
C LEU A 238 -17.94 -13.67 13.94
N GLU A 239 -17.07 -14.65 14.15
CA GLU A 239 -16.06 -14.61 15.20
C GLU A 239 -14.71 -14.10 14.66
N GLU A 240 -14.09 -13.20 15.41
CA GLU A 240 -12.76 -12.67 15.11
C GLU A 240 -11.87 -12.77 16.37
N ARG A 241 -10.75 -13.48 16.27
CA ARG A 241 -9.78 -13.62 17.36
C ARG A 241 -8.84 -12.43 17.36
N LEU A 242 -8.64 -11.85 18.52
CA LEU A 242 -7.75 -10.72 18.72
C LEU A 242 -6.52 -11.11 19.52
N ALA A 243 -5.34 -10.69 19.04
CA ALA A 243 -4.10 -10.68 19.81
C ALA A 243 -3.62 -9.24 19.98
N VAL A 244 -2.86 -8.96 21.04
CA VAL A 244 -2.31 -7.63 21.31
C VAL A 244 -0.80 -7.71 21.50
N VAL A 245 -0.07 -6.95 20.69
CA VAL A 245 1.35 -6.67 20.84
C VAL A 245 1.50 -5.24 21.34
N MET A 246 2.22 -5.07 22.45
CA MET A 246 2.55 -3.77 23.01
C MET A 246 3.80 -3.22 22.32
N CYS A 247 3.73 -1.98 21.84
CA CYS A 247 4.87 -1.20 21.36
C CYS A 247 5.17 -0.13 22.42
N GLY A 248 6.33 -0.24 23.07
CA GLY A 248 6.65 0.57 24.25
C GLY A 248 7.72 -0.11 25.09
N SER A 249 7.82 0.26 26.36
CA SER A 249 8.70 -0.41 27.33
C SER A 249 7.89 -1.23 28.34
N PRO A 250 7.87 -2.58 28.27
CA PRO A 250 8.55 -3.45 27.31
C PRO A 250 7.74 -3.68 26.02
N THR A 251 8.43 -3.97 24.92
CA THR A 251 7.79 -4.46 23.69
C THR A 251 7.59 -5.96 23.79
N THR A 252 6.34 -6.40 23.85
CA THR A 252 5.99 -7.81 24.10
C THR A 252 4.60 -8.16 23.55
N VAL A 253 4.31 -9.46 23.42
CA VAL A 253 2.94 -9.95 23.25
C VAL A 253 2.23 -9.86 24.59
N LEU A 254 1.24 -8.98 24.66
CA LEU A 254 0.51 -8.69 25.88
C LEU A 254 -0.70 -9.63 26.05
N GLN A 255 -1.38 -9.94 24.96
CA GLN A 255 -2.53 -10.84 24.94
C GLN A 255 -2.44 -11.78 23.74
N PRO A 256 -2.37 -13.12 23.96
CA PRO A 256 -2.51 -14.10 22.89
C PRO A 256 -3.90 -14.05 22.21
N PHE A 257 -4.02 -14.67 21.03
CA PHE A 257 -5.28 -14.74 20.29
C PHE A 257 -6.41 -15.28 21.17
N THR A 258 -7.44 -14.45 21.38
CA THR A 258 -8.61 -14.76 22.19
C THR A 258 -9.87 -14.19 21.55
N THR A 259 -11.02 -14.80 21.83
CA THR A 259 -12.36 -14.23 21.58
C THR A 259 -12.96 -13.61 22.85
N GLN A 260 -12.27 -13.71 24.00
CA GLN A 260 -12.67 -13.08 25.25
C GLN A 260 -12.17 -11.64 25.26
N TYR A 261 -12.95 -10.73 24.67
CA TYR A 261 -12.52 -9.35 24.49
C TYR A 261 -12.43 -8.55 25.79
N ASP A 262 -13.12 -8.99 26.86
CA ASP A 262 -13.01 -8.37 28.18
C ASP A 262 -11.61 -8.51 28.78
N ASP A 263 -10.88 -9.59 28.45
CA ASP A 263 -9.48 -9.75 28.84
C ASP A 263 -8.62 -8.64 28.21
N ILE A 264 -8.87 -8.32 26.94
CA ILE A 264 -8.17 -7.25 26.22
C ILE A 264 -8.47 -5.89 26.83
N ARG A 265 -9.74 -5.60 27.12
CA ARG A 265 -10.16 -4.35 27.78
C ARG A 265 -9.47 -4.21 29.14
N GLY A 266 -9.56 -5.24 29.99
CA GLY A 266 -9.00 -5.22 31.34
C GLY A 266 -7.48 -5.09 31.37
N ILE A 267 -6.77 -5.67 30.40
CA ILE A 267 -5.33 -5.56 30.26
C ILE A 267 -4.93 -4.14 29.78
N LEU A 268 -5.64 -3.59 28.80
CA LEU A 268 -5.35 -2.25 28.27
C LEU A 268 -5.65 -1.14 29.29
N ASP A 269 -6.66 -1.31 30.15
CA ASP A 269 -6.95 -0.39 31.25
C ASP A 269 -5.82 -0.31 32.29
N GLN A 270 -5.02 -1.37 32.40
CA GLN A 270 -3.86 -1.44 33.30
C GLN A 270 -2.56 -0.92 32.65
N CYS A 271 -2.57 -0.65 31.35
CA CYS A 271 -1.38 -0.20 30.64
C CYS A 271 -1.08 1.27 30.94
N ALA A 272 0.17 1.55 31.31
CA ALA A 272 0.67 2.90 31.50
C ALA A 272 1.62 3.24 30.35
N PRO A 273 1.38 4.33 29.59
CA PRO A 273 2.28 4.73 28.52
C PRO A 273 3.66 5.12 29.08
N ASP A 274 4.71 4.43 28.61
CA ASP A 274 6.09 4.62 29.02
C ASP A 274 7.09 4.18 27.93
N GLY A 275 8.28 4.77 28.00
CA GLY A 275 9.41 4.43 27.15
C GLY A 275 9.34 4.95 25.72
N LYS A 276 10.18 4.36 24.87
CA LYS A 276 10.35 4.67 23.45
C LYS A 276 9.22 4.10 22.60
N THR A 277 9.19 4.42 21.30
CA THR A 277 8.29 3.87 20.28
C THR A 277 9.02 2.88 19.34
N PRO A 278 9.39 1.68 19.82
CA PRO A 278 10.15 0.65 19.09
C PRO A 278 9.27 -0.07 18.04
N LEU A 279 8.75 0.68 17.08
CA LEU A 279 7.74 0.18 16.13
C LEU A 279 8.30 -0.92 15.22
N LEU A 280 9.60 -0.85 14.89
CA LEU A 280 10.27 -1.87 14.08
C LEU A 280 10.25 -3.23 14.78
N THR A 281 10.59 -3.27 16.06
CA THR A 281 10.56 -4.49 16.86
C THR A 281 9.14 -4.98 17.09
N ALA A 282 8.19 -4.09 17.39
CA ALA A 282 6.79 -4.46 17.57
C ALA A 282 6.17 -5.08 16.31
N LEU A 283 6.43 -4.51 15.13
CA LEU A 283 5.96 -5.09 13.86
C LEU A 283 6.71 -6.37 13.48
N THR A 284 7.98 -6.51 13.85
CA THR A 284 8.70 -7.76 13.66
C THR A 284 8.11 -8.87 14.54
N LEU A 285 7.82 -8.54 15.81
CA LEU A 285 7.17 -9.43 16.76
C LEU A 285 5.78 -9.86 16.27
N ALA A 286 4.99 -8.91 15.77
CA ALA A 286 3.69 -9.17 15.18
C ALA A 286 3.77 -10.13 13.98
N LEU A 287 4.76 -9.95 13.10
CA LEU A 287 4.96 -10.82 11.94
C LEU A 287 5.29 -12.26 12.37
N CYS A 288 6.25 -12.42 13.29
CA CYS A 288 6.62 -13.73 13.83
C CYS A 288 5.45 -14.41 14.56
N TYR A 289 4.65 -13.63 15.28
CA TYR A 289 3.49 -14.16 16.02
C TYR A 289 2.37 -14.61 15.08
N ILE A 290 2.07 -13.85 14.02
CA ILE A 290 1.10 -14.24 13.00
C ILE A 290 1.57 -15.46 12.22
N ASP A 291 2.84 -15.54 11.85
CA ASP A 291 3.34 -16.70 11.13
C ASP A 291 3.17 -18.01 11.91
N GLY A 292 3.39 -17.96 13.22
CA GLY A 292 3.25 -19.14 14.08
C GLY A 292 1.83 -19.45 14.53
N ARG A 293 0.92 -18.47 14.59
CA ARG A 293 -0.40 -18.62 15.25
C ARG A 293 -1.59 -17.97 14.54
N GLY A 294 -1.35 -17.19 13.49
CA GLY A 294 -2.38 -16.57 12.68
C GLY A 294 -2.94 -17.58 11.69
N GLU A 295 -4.25 -17.79 11.72
CA GLU A 295 -4.92 -18.70 10.78
C GLU A 295 -5.69 -17.91 9.75
N ALA A 296 -5.55 -18.32 8.49
CA ALA A 296 -6.37 -17.84 7.40
C ALA A 296 -7.76 -18.50 7.47
N LEU A 297 -8.79 -17.72 7.17
CA LEU A 297 -10.18 -18.17 7.21
C LEU A 297 -10.69 -18.40 5.79
N GLN A 298 -11.15 -19.62 5.50
CA GLN A 298 -11.82 -19.92 4.24
C GLN A 298 -13.23 -19.30 4.23
N LEU A 299 -13.49 -18.43 3.26
CA LEU A 299 -14.77 -17.80 2.99
C LEU A 299 -15.33 -18.37 1.68
N GLY A 300 -16.42 -19.14 1.75
CA GLY A 300 -16.97 -19.76 0.55
C GLY A 300 -16.01 -20.76 -0.10
N GLU A 301 -16.21 -21.02 -1.40
CA GLU A 301 -15.41 -22.02 -2.12
C GLU A 301 -14.04 -21.48 -2.54
N ASN A 302 -13.97 -20.20 -2.92
CA ASN A 302 -12.80 -19.65 -3.63
C ASN A 302 -12.11 -18.48 -2.93
N THR A 303 -12.56 -18.06 -1.74
CA THR A 303 -11.96 -16.90 -1.05
C THR A 303 -11.24 -17.32 0.23
N LEU A 304 -9.98 -16.92 0.37
CA LEU A 304 -9.20 -17.10 1.60
C LEU A 304 -8.92 -15.74 2.23
N LEU A 305 -9.38 -15.54 3.46
CA LEU A 305 -9.13 -14.34 4.24
C LEU A 305 -7.87 -14.52 5.10
N THR A 306 -6.81 -13.79 4.76
CA THR A 306 -5.55 -13.81 5.53
C THR A 306 -5.66 -12.99 6.83
N PRO A 307 -4.84 -13.28 7.84
CA PRO A 307 -4.75 -12.43 9.03
C PRO A 307 -4.38 -10.98 8.68
N ARG A 308 -4.83 -10.04 9.50
CA ARG A 308 -4.47 -8.62 9.37
C ARG A 308 -3.82 -8.06 10.64
N VAL A 309 -3.05 -6.99 10.47
CA VAL A 309 -2.46 -6.24 11.58
C VAL A 309 -3.04 -4.83 11.62
N ILE A 310 -3.52 -4.39 12.78
CA ILE A 310 -3.95 -3.02 13.02
C ILE A 310 -2.93 -2.34 13.93
N VAL A 311 -2.32 -1.25 13.45
CA VAL A 311 -1.25 -0.52 14.17
C VAL A 311 -1.82 0.79 14.68
N LEU A 312 -1.85 0.98 16.00
CA LEU A 312 -2.32 2.19 16.65
C LEU A 312 -1.14 2.92 17.29
N SER A 313 -0.71 4.03 16.71
CA SER A 313 0.49 4.77 17.11
C SER A 313 0.40 6.24 16.68
N ASP A 314 1.26 7.08 17.24
CA ASP A 314 1.54 8.41 16.68
C ASP A 314 2.43 8.36 15.43
N PHE A 315 3.00 7.20 15.10
CA PHE A 315 3.88 6.95 13.95
C PHE A 315 5.18 7.77 13.96
N ASN A 316 5.73 8.05 15.15
CA ASN A 316 7.07 8.60 15.33
C ASN A 316 8.00 7.52 15.91
N PRO A 317 8.51 6.58 15.08
CA PRO A 317 9.27 5.45 15.58
C PRO A 317 10.66 5.88 16.08
N THR A 318 11.12 5.25 17.14
CA THR A 318 12.41 5.50 17.81
C THR A 318 13.20 4.18 17.92
N ASP A 319 14.54 4.23 18.02
CA ASP A 319 15.37 3.02 18.10
C ASP A 319 15.38 2.42 19.51
N ASP A 320 15.25 1.09 19.58
CA ASP A 320 15.33 0.23 20.75
C ASP A 320 16.74 0.15 21.35
N LYS A 321 17.79 0.47 20.56
CA LYS A 321 19.20 0.15 20.88
C LYS A 321 19.96 1.21 21.66
N GLU A 322 19.45 2.43 21.75
CA GLU A 322 20.14 3.55 22.40
C GLU A 322 19.74 3.64 23.89
N PRO A 323 20.69 3.53 24.86
CA PRO A 323 20.41 3.74 26.27
C PRO A 323 19.94 5.18 26.55
N PHE A 324 19.11 5.34 27.59
CA PHE A 324 18.34 6.54 27.96
C PHE A 324 19.15 7.81 28.32
N ASP A 325 20.46 7.85 28.10
CA ASP A 325 21.33 8.75 28.85
C ASP A 325 21.54 10.14 28.26
N ASN A 326 21.02 10.47 27.07
CA ASN A 326 21.09 11.85 26.57
C ASN A 326 19.71 12.34 26.10
N GLU A 327 19.18 13.36 26.79
CA GLU A 327 18.03 14.18 26.38
C GLU A 327 18.34 15.07 25.15
N ASP A 328 19.24 14.63 24.28
CA ASP A 328 19.70 15.41 23.14
C ASP A 328 18.91 15.00 21.88
N GLU A 329 18.24 16.00 21.31
CA GLU A 329 17.55 16.01 20.01
C GLU A 329 17.81 14.78 19.14
N GLU A 330 16.85 13.85 19.12
CA GLU A 330 16.78 12.72 18.19
C GLU A 330 17.03 13.28 16.78
N THR A 331 18.23 13.05 16.25
CA THR A 331 18.64 13.71 15.02
C THR A 331 17.70 13.23 13.91
N GLY A 332 17.17 14.15 13.08
CA GLY A 332 16.18 13.81 12.05
C GLY A 332 16.67 12.81 10.98
N GLU A 333 17.89 12.28 11.10
CA GLU A 333 18.53 11.31 10.23
C GLU A 333 18.38 9.86 10.76
N GLU A 334 18.38 9.66 12.07
CA GLU A 334 18.09 8.37 12.72
C GLU A 334 16.64 7.95 12.51
N ASN A 335 15.69 8.86 12.75
CA ASN A 335 14.26 8.60 12.53
C ASN A 335 13.97 8.24 11.06
N LYS A 336 14.63 8.90 10.09
CA LYS A 336 14.54 8.52 8.66
C LYS A 336 15.08 7.12 8.39
N THR A 337 16.10 6.69 9.12
CA THR A 337 16.68 5.34 8.96
C THR A 337 15.71 4.27 9.46
N ILE A 338 15.09 4.49 10.63
CA ILE A 338 14.10 3.58 11.20
C ILE A 338 12.86 3.50 10.29
N GLN A 339 12.37 4.65 9.81
CA GLN A 339 11.27 4.70 8.85
C GLN A 339 11.59 3.90 7.58
N ARG A 340 12.81 4.01 7.02
CA ARG A 340 13.24 3.20 5.88
C ARG A 340 13.19 1.69 6.18
N HIS A 341 13.66 1.26 7.35
CA HIS A 341 13.59 -0.15 7.75
C HIS A 341 12.15 -0.64 7.93
N LEU A 342 11.27 0.19 8.50
CA LEU A 342 9.85 -0.10 8.62
C LEU A 342 9.16 -0.25 7.25
N ILE A 343 9.48 0.60 6.27
CA ILE A 343 8.99 0.43 4.89
C ILE A 343 9.51 -0.87 4.27
N GLN A 344 10.77 -1.25 4.52
CA GLN A 344 11.29 -2.54 4.07
C GLN A 344 10.55 -3.71 4.73
N LEU A 345 10.24 -3.62 6.03
CA LEU A 345 9.43 -4.60 6.74
C LEU A 345 8.00 -4.69 6.17
N ALA A 346 7.35 -3.55 5.87
CA ALA A 346 6.03 -3.54 5.22
C ALA A 346 6.02 -4.29 3.88
N LYS A 347 7.12 -4.23 3.10
CA LYS A 347 7.26 -5.04 1.88
C LYS A 347 7.33 -6.54 2.16
N ILE A 348 7.82 -6.97 3.33
CA ILE A 348 7.75 -8.37 3.76
C ILE A 348 6.29 -8.74 4.06
N TYR A 349 5.56 -7.90 4.79
CA TYR A 349 4.12 -8.06 5.00
C TYR A 349 3.36 -8.21 3.67
N CYS A 350 3.70 -7.37 2.67
CA CYS A 350 3.12 -7.46 1.33
C CYS A 350 3.32 -8.85 0.68
N ARG A 351 4.55 -9.38 0.73
CA ARG A 351 4.86 -10.71 0.18
C ARG A 351 4.19 -11.86 0.92
N GLN A 352 3.87 -11.67 2.20
CA GLN A 352 3.14 -12.64 3.02
C GLN A 352 1.62 -12.47 2.90
N MET A 353 1.14 -11.59 2.00
CA MET A 353 -0.29 -11.30 1.82
C MET A 353 -0.94 -10.77 3.12
N LEU A 354 -0.16 -10.09 3.96
CA LEU A 354 -0.60 -9.47 5.21
C LEU A 354 -0.76 -7.95 5.04
N GLY A 355 -1.94 -7.45 5.39
CA GLY A 355 -2.25 -6.02 5.35
C GLY A 355 -1.93 -5.32 6.67
N LEU A 356 -1.30 -4.14 6.58
CA LEU A 356 -1.11 -3.22 7.69
C LEU A 356 -2.20 -2.13 7.66
N TYR A 357 -3.06 -2.14 8.69
CA TYR A 357 -4.10 -1.14 8.90
C TYR A 357 -3.58 -0.10 9.90
N CYS A 358 -3.13 1.03 9.40
CA CYS A 358 -2.49 2.06 10.22
C CYS A 358 -3.55 3.02 10.76
N VAL A 359 -3.62 3.19 12.09
CA VAL A 359 -4.53 4.08 12.80
C VAL A 359 -3.72 5.19 13.48
N PRO A 360 -3.54 6.36 12.85
CA PRO A 360 -2.78 7.45 13.42
C PRO A 360 -3.53 8.08 14.61
N VAL A 361 -2.91 8.08 15.79
CA VAL A 361 -3.49 8.55 17.06
C VAL A 361 -2.72 9.74 17.63
N GLY A 362 -3.41 10.68 18.28
CA GLY A 362 -2.79 11.85 18.90
C GLY A 362 -2.69 13.08 17.99
N ARG A 363 -2.16 14.18 18.55
CA ARG A 363 -2.06 15.48 17.85
C ARG A 363 -0.86 15.56 16.91
N ASN A 364 0.27 15.00 17.32
CA ASN A 364 1.54 15.05 16.59
C ASN A 364 1.74 13.81 15.72
N LYS A 365 0.64 13.21 15.25
CA LYS A 365 0.64 11.97 14.48
C LYS A 365 1.21 12.15 13.08
N ASN A 366 2.16 11.29 12.72
CA ASN A 366 2.77 11.27 11.40
C ASN A 366 1.89 10.50 10.40
N LYS A 367 0.80 11.14 9.95
CA LYS A 367 -0.14 10.56 8.97
C LYS A 367 0.52 10.22 7.64
N LYS A 368 1.58 10.94 7.25
CA LYS A 368 2.29 10.69 6.00
C LYS A 368 3.00 9.34 6.06
N PHE A 369 3.77 9.12 7.13
CA PHE A 369 4.47 7.86 7.31
C PHE A 369 3.51 6.70 7.56
N ALA A 370 2.43 6.90 8.33
CA ALA A 370 1.40 5.88 8.52
C ALA A 370 0.77 5.42 7.20
N ARG A 371 0.48 6.35 6.28
CA ARG A 371 -0.01 6.03 4.94
C ARG A 371 1.05 5.28 4.13
N GLU A 372 2.28 5.78 4.11
CA GLU A 372 3.39 5.13 3.39
C GLU A 372 3.61 3.69 3.85
N LEU A 373 3.53 3.44 5.16
CA LEU A 373 3.64 2.12 5.75
C LEU A 373 2.49 1.19 5.31
N ALA A 374 1.25 1.69 5.34
CA ALA A 374 0.08 0.94 4.89
C ALA A 374 0.16 0.60 3.40
N ASP A 375 0.49 1.58 2.55
CA ASP A 375 0.57 1.45 1.08
C ASP A 375 1.65 0.45 0.63
N ASN A 376 2.68 0.23 1.45
CA ASN A 376 3.75 -0.74 1.17
C ASN A 376 3.42 -2.17 1.65
N SER A 377 2.24 -2.43 2.22
CA SER A 377 1.77 -3.74 2.68
C SER A 377 0.63 -4.30 1.81
N TYR A 378 0.22 -5.56 2.00
CA TYR A 378 -0.78 -6.19 1.12
C TYR A 378 -2.19 -5.68 1.42
N GLY A 379 -2.69 -4.77 0.59
CA GLY A 379 -4.02 -4.16 0.78
C GLY A 379 -4.15 -3.42 2.11
N GLY A 380 -3.05 -2.91 2.64
CA GLY A 380 -3.04 -2.05 3.81
C GLY A 380 -3.86 -0.78 3.59
N GLU A 381 -4.34 -0.21 4.68
CA GLU A 381 -5.18 0.99 4.63
C GLU A 381 -4.91 1.88 5.84
N MET A 382 -4.95 3.19 5.64
CA MET A 382 -4.92 4.13 6.75
C MET A 382 -6.34 4.38 7.25
N VAL A 383 -6.62 4.01 8.49
CA VAL A 383 -7.93 4.12 9.13
C VAL A 383 -7.94 5.33 10.07
N SER A 384 -9.05 6.08 10.09
CA SER A 384 -9.22 7.18 11.05
C SER A 384 -9.51 6.61 12.44
N ALA A 385 -8.89 7.18 13.48
CA ALA A 385 -9.19 6.84 14.88
C ALA A 385 -10.67 7.08 15.26
N GLU A 386 -11.38 7.93 14.51
CA GLU A 386 -12.81 8.19 14.70
C GLU A 386 -13.71 7.17 13.97
N ASN A 387 -13.13 6.31 13.12
CA ASN A 387 -13.87 5.41 12.23
C ASN A 387 -13.57 3.93 12.53
N PHE A 388 -13.69 3.53 13.80
CA PHE A 388 -13.53 2.13 14.20
C PHE A 388 -14.57 1.20 13.57
N GLU A 389 -15.75 1.72 13.20
CA GLU A 389 -16.80 0.98 12.47
C GLU A 389 -16.24 0.29 11.23
N SER A 390 -15.50 1.04 10.40
CA SER A 390 -14.91 0.50 9.17
C SER A 390 -13.91 -0.65 9.42
N ALA A 391 -13.17 -0.60 10.53
CA ALA A 391 -12.26 -1.65 10.92
C ALA A 391 -13.01 -2.88 11.45
N GLY A 392 -14.07 -2.68 12.24
CA GLY A 392 -14.91 -3.74 12.79
C GLY A 392 -15.77 -4.45 11.74
N HIS A 393 -16.17 -3.75 10.67
CA HIS A 393 -16.98 -4.33 9.59
C HIS A 393 -16.17 -5.18 8.60
N TYR A 394 -14.86 -5.29 8.78
CA TYR A 394 -13.95 -5.97 7.86
C TYR A 394 -14.36 -7.42 7.55
N LEU A 395 -14.51 -8.28 8.57
CA LEU A 395 -14.88 -9.68 8.38
C LEU A 395 -16.25 -9.80 7.71
N ARG A 396 -17.24 -9.02 8.20
CA ARG A 396 -18.59 -8.98 7.61
C ARG A 396 -18.55 -8.62 6.13
N ASN A 397 -17.81 -7.58 5.77
CA ASN A 397 -17.73 -7.11 4.40
C ASN A 397 -17.03 -8.12 3.48
N HIS A 398 -16.02 -8.86 3.99
CA HIS A 398 -15.38 -9.94 3.24
C HIS A 398 -16.30 -11.15 3.07
N VAL A 399 -17.07 -11.53 4.08
CA VAL A 399 -18.06 -12.62 3.98
C VAL A 399 -19.14 -12.28 2.96
N ILE A 400 -19.65 -11.05 2.97
CA ILE A 400 -20.63 -10.59 1.98
C ILE A 400 -20.03 -10.59 0.58
N ALA A 401 -18.82 -10.04 0.42
CA ALA A 401 -18.14 -10.00 -0.87
C ALA A 401 -17.87 -11.40 -1.43
N ALA A 402 -17.41 -12.34 -0.60
CA ALA A 402 -17.20 -13.74 -0.98
C ALA A 402 -18.52 -14.39 -1.44
N ARG A 403 -19.61 -14.19 -0.69
CA ARG A 403 -20.94 -14.69 -1.07
C ARG A 403 -21.42 -14.11 -2.41
N VAL A 404 -21.22 -12.82 -2.65
CA VAL A 404 -21.56 -12.20 -3.95
C VAL A 404 -20.73 -12.84 -5.07
N CYS A 405 -19.43 -13.08 -4.86
CA CYS A 405 -18.58 -13.76 -5.83
C CYS A 405 -19.07 -15.18 -6.13
N ASP A 406 -19.36 -15.97 -5.09
CA ASP A 406 -19.88 -17.34 -5.24
C ASP A 406 -21.21 -17.37 -6.00
N ASP A 407 -22.15 -16.47 -5.67
CA ASP A 407 -23.46 -16.38 -6.36
C ASP A 407 -23.32 -15.94 -7.82
N VAL A 408 -22.39 -15.03 -8.12
CA VAL A 408 -22.05 -14.64 -9.49
C VAL A 408 -21.45 -15.82 -10.25
N GLU A 409 -20.49 -16.55 -9.69
CA GLU A 409 -19.86 -17.71 -10.32
C GLU A 409 -20.87 -18.84 -10.57
N ALA A 410 -21.75 -19.11 -9.61
CA ALA A 410 -22.81 -20.09 -9.77
C ALA A 410 -23.81 -19.68 -10.88
N SER A 411 -24.09 -18.38 -11.04
CA SER A 411 -24.96 -17.87 -12.11
C SER A 411 -24.30 -17.96 -13.49
N ILE A 412 -22.98 -17.70 -13.57
CA ILE A 412 -22.19 -17.95 -14.78
C ILE A 412 -22.27 -19.43 -15.16
N ALA A 413 -22.11 -20.34 -14.19
CA ALA A 413 -22.16 -21.78 -14.42
C ALA A 413 -23.53 -22.26 -14.94
N ARG A 414 -24.63 -21.57 -14.58
CA ARG A 414 -25.99 -21.83 -15.07
C ARG A 414 -26.33 -21.12 -16.39
N ASN A 415 -25.43 -20.29 -16.92
CA ASN A 415 -25.64 -19.48 -18.12
C ASN A 415 -26.87 -18.54 -17.99
N GLU A 416 -27.08 -17.97 -16.81
CA GLU A 416 -28.11 -16.98 -16.50
C GLU A 416 -27.61 -15.56 -16.83
N ASP A 417 -28.52 -14.62 -17.12
CA ASP A 417 -28.17 -13.20 -17.23
C ASP A 417 -27.86 -12.65 -15.83
N ILE A 418 -26.74 -11.95 -15.66
CA ILE A 418 -26.18 -11.61 -14.35
C ILE A 418 -26.23 -10.12 -14.11
N ASP A 419 -27.15 -9.69 -13.23
CA ASP A 419 -27.11 -8.37 -12.64
C ASP A 419 -26.41 -8.42 -11.27
N VAL A 420 -25.10 -8.13 -11.27
CA VAL A 420 -24.26 -8.11 -10.06
C VAL A 420 -24.78 -7.09 -9.03
N GLU A 421 -25.37 -5.98 -9.49
CA GLU A 421 -25.89 -4.94 -8.61
C GLU A 421 -27.20 -5.37 -7.94
N GLU A 422 -28.03 -6.18 -8.62
CA GLU A 422 -29.21 -6.82 -8.02
C GLU A 422 -28.82 -7.85 -6.96
N ILE A 423 -27.87 -8.74 -7.26
CA ILE A 423 -27.33 -9.73 -6.31
C ILE A 423 -26.75 -9.03 -5.08
N LEU A 424 -25.94 -7.98 -5.29
CA LEU A 424 -25.36 -7.20 -4.21
C LEU A 424 -26.44 -6.54 -3.34
N LYS A 425 -27.47 -5.93 -3.95
CA LYS A 425 -28.59 -5.32 -3.21
C LYS A 425 -29.36 -6.33 -2.38
N GLU A 426 -29.62 -7.51 -2.91
CA GLU A 426 -30.30 -8.59 -2.20
C GLU A 426 -29.49 -9.01 -0.96
N ILE A 427 -28.22 -9.36 -1.14
CA ILE A 427 -27.36 -9.84 -0.04
C ILE A 427 -27.13 -8.73 1.00
N MET A 428 -26.93 -7.48 0.59
CA MET A 428 -26.77 -6.36 1.52
C MET A 428 -28.05 -6.07 2.32
N SER A 429 -29.23 -6.23 1.69
CA SER A 429 -30.51 -6.10 2.38
C SER A 429 -30.70 -7.19 3.44
N GLU A 430 -30.25 -8.41 3.16
CA GLU A 430 -30.27 -9.51 4.14
C GLU A 430 -29.31 -9.25 5.31
N ALA A 431 -28.13 -8.72 5.02
CA ALA A 431 -27.09 -8.44 6.01
C ALA A 431 -27.31 -7.13 6.80
N LYS A 432 -28.35 -6.34 6.45
CA LYS A 432 -28.65 -5.02 7.07
C LYS A 432 -27.47 -4.03 6.98
N CYS A 433 -26.79 -4.02 5.84
CA CYS A 433 -25.64 -3.13 5.61
C CYS A 433 -26.05 -1.71 5.18
N GLY A 434 -25.27 -0.71 5.60
CA GLY A 434 -25.48 0.69 5.26
C GLY A 434 -24.83 1.10 3.92
N GLY A 435 -25.03 2.36 3.52
CA GLY A 435 -24.45 2.89 2.28
C GLY A 435 -22.91 2.90 2.27
N LYS A 436 -22.26 3.19 3.40
CA LYS A 436 -20.79 3.16 3.52
C LYS A 436 -20.22 1.74 3.36
N ASP A 437 -20.96 0.72 3.81
CA ASP A 437 -20.58 -0.68 3.63
C ASP A 437 -20.56 -1.07 2.16
N LYS A 438 -21.47 -0.50 1.35
CA LYS A 438 -21.55 -0.78 -0.08
C LYS A 438 -20.22 -0.54 -0.78
N ASP A 439 -19.64 0.64 -0.58
CA ASP A 439 -18.40 1.02 -1.25
C ASP A 439 -17.24 0.14 -0.79
N ALA A 440 -17.20 -0.22 0.51
CA ALA A 440 -16.22 -1.14 1.06
C ALA A 440 -16.36 -2.56 0.49
N ILE A 441 -17.59 -3.08 0.41
CA ILE A 441 -17.89 -4.41 -0.15
C ILE A 441 -17.54 -4.46 -1.64
N VAL A 442 -17.91 -3.43 -2.41
CA VAL A 442 -17.55 -3.33 -3.83
C VAL A 442 -16.03 -3.32 -4.02
N LYS A 443 -15.29 -2.58 -3.17
CA LYS A 443 -13.82 -2.57 -3.18
C LYS A 443 -13.25 -3.98 -2.93
N VAL A 444 -13.84 -4.74 -2.00
CA VAL A 444 -13.44 -6.14 -1.74
C VAL A 444 -13.78 -7.05 -2.92
N ILE A 445 -14.98 -6.96 -3.50
CA ILE A 445 -15.38 -7.75 -4.68
C ILE A 445 -14.43 -7.53 -5.84
N VAL A 446 -14.09 -6.27 -6.13
CA VAL A 446 -13.13 -5.93 -7.19
C VAL A 446 -11.78 -6.60 -6.92
N LYS A 447 -11.29 -6.54 -5.68
CA LYS A 447 -10.02 -7.16 -5.28
C LYS A 447 -10.03 -8.69 -5.38
N LEU A 448 -11.14 -9.34 -5.00
CA LEU A 448 -11.29 -10.78 -5.10
C LEU A 448 -11.32 -11.25 -6.56
N ARG A 449 -12.01 -10.52 -7.44
CA ARG A 449 -12.16 -10.90 -8.86
C ARG A 449 -10.98 -10.52 -9.74
N SER A 450 -10.22 -9.47 -9.39
CA SER A 450 -9.06 -9.06 -10.19
C SER A 450 -7.86 -10.01 -10.05
N GLY A 451 -7.87 -10.93 -9.07
CA GLY A 451 -6.81 -11.90 -8.85
C GLY A 451 -5.48 -11.22 -8.54
N SER A 452 -5.24 -10.89 -7.26
CA SER A 452 -3.97 -10.34 -6.74
C SER A 452 -3.22 -9.42 -7.71
N GLU A 453 -3.62 -8.14 -7.80
CA GLU A 453 -2.78 -7.13 -8.45
C GLU A 453 -1.36 -7.14 -7.83
N PRO A 454 -0.28 -7.04 -8.64
CA PRO A 454 1.02 -6.66 -8.12
C PRO A 454 0.92 -5.26 -7.49
N ALA A 455 1.68 -5.03 -6.42
CA ALA A 455 1.66 -3.81 -5.61
C ALA A 455 1.55 -2.52 -6.46
N PRO A 456 0.76 -1.52 -6.02
CA PRO A 456 0.60 -0.28 -6.77
C PRO A 456 1.93 0.44 -6.90
N ALA A 457 2.25 0.92 -8.11
CA ALA A 457 3.25 1.96 -8.30
C ALA A 457 2.89 3.19 -7.43
N PRO A 458 3.87 3.93 -6.87
CA PRO A 458 3.62 5.06 -5.98
C PRO A 458 2.69 6.07 -6.66
N CYS A 459 1.48 6.25 -6.08
CA CYS A 459 0.43 7.09 -6.65
C CYS A 459 0.81 8.57 -6.66
N GLU A 460 0.81 9.17 -7.86
CA GLU A 460 0.71 10.60 -8.07
C GLU A 460 -0.69 11.14 -7.65
N GLU A 461 -0.69 12.34 -7.07
CA GLU A 461 -1.88 13.02 -6.56
C GLU A 461 -2.91 13.35 -7.67
N LYS A 462 -4.14 12.85 -7.53
CA LYS A 462 -5.28 13.30 -8.34
C LYS A 462 -5.86 14.62 -7.81
N PRO A 463 -6.08 15.64 -8.64
CA PRO A 463 -6.84 16.82 -8.25
C PRO A 463 -8.36 16.59 -8.32
N LYS A 464 -9.08 17.31 -7.45
CA LYS A 464 -10.54 17.28 -7.25
C LYS A 464 -11.32 17.76 -8.48
N LYS A 465 -12.45 17.11 -8.76
CA LYS A 465 -13.49 17.59 -9.69
C LYS A 465 -14.30 18.71 -9.04
N ASP A 466 -14.37 19.88 -9.66
CA ASP A 466 -15.39 20.89 -9.39
C ASP A 466 -16.52 20.79 -10.42
N SER A 467 -17.74 20.73 -9.91
CA SER A 467 -19.02 20.80 -10.63
C SER A 467 -19.37 22.24 -10.97
N GLY A 468 -19.63 22.55 -12.24
CA GLY A 468 -20.24 23.80 -12.67
C GLY A 468 -21.76 23.69 -12.75
N SER A 469 -22.48 24.47 -11.94
CA SER A 469 -23.87 24.86 -12.23
C SER A 469 -24.05 26.36 -11.99
N ASP A 470 -24.72 27.00 -12.92
CA ASP A 470 -24.84 28.44 -13.11
C ASP A 470 -25.86 29.14 -12.17
N ARG A 471 -25.54 30.40 -11.83
CA ARG A 471 -26.43 31.57 -11.51
C ARG A 471 -26.92 31.91 -10.08
N PRO A 472 -27.21 33.22 -9.80
CA PRO A 472 -26.64 33.94 -8.64
C PRO A 472 -27.65 34.58 -7.65
N LYS A 473 -27.19 34.98 -6.45
CA LYS A 473 -27.28 36.37 -5.90
C LYS A 473 -26.91 36.52 -4.39
N LYS A 474 -26.14 37.61 -4.15
CA LYS A 474 -26.13 38.58 -3.00
C LYS A 474 -25.34 38.31 -1.69
N ARG A 475 -24.24 39.09 -1.58
CA ARG A 475 -23.75 39.96 -0.47
C ARG A 475 -23.55 39.37 0.95
N HIS A 476 -22.30 39.38 1.45
CA HIS A 476 -21.71 40.47 2.26
C HIS A 476 -20.21 40.25 2.56
N HIS A 477 -19.46 41.34 2.66
CA HIS A 477 -18.00 41.40 2.81
C HIS A 477 -17.46 40.89 4.16
N LYS A 478 -16.33 40.16 4.12
CA LYS A 478 -15.35 40.13 5.21
C LYS A 478 -13.93 40.14 4.62
N LYS A 479 -13.15 41.18 4.94
CA LYS A 479 -11.77 41.38 4.48
C LYS A 479 -10.87 40.29 5.06
N VAL A 480 -10.13 39.59 4.20
CA VAL A 480 -9.02 38.70 4.56
C VAL A 480 -7.73 39.27 3.96
N ARG A 481 -6.69 39.38 4.80
CA ARG A 481 -5.35 39.87 4.44
C ARG A 481 -4.73 38.94 3.38
N GLN A 482 -4.24 39.52 2.29
CA GLN A 482 -3.42 38.81 1.30
C GLN A 482 -2.01 38.58 1.85
N ALA A 483 -1.48 37.37 1.65
CA ALA A 483 -0.11 36.99 1.98
C ALA A 483 0.89 37.60 0.98
N ASN A 484 2.11 37.88 1.47
CA ASN A 484 3.19 38.53 0.74
C ASN A 484 3.63 37.71 -0.50
N PRO A 485 3.60 38.28 -1.72
CA PRO A 485 4.04 37.62 -2.96
C PRO A 485 5.48 37.12 -2.95
N GLU A 486 6.37 37.73 -2.17
CA GLU A 486 7.78 37.35 -2.09
C GLU A 486 8.01 35.97 -1.46
N THR A 487 7.14 35.55 -0.54
CA THR A 487 7.23 34.22 0.09
C THR A 487 6.85 33.12 -0.90
N LEU A 488 5.90 33.39 -1.79
CA LEU A 488 5.46 32.46 -2.82
C LEU A 488 6.50 32.30 -3.93
N GLN A 489 7.25 33.36 -4.24
CA GLN A 489 8.32 33.32 -5.23
C GLN A 489 9.54 32.53 -4.73
N LYS A 490 9.97 32.77 -3.48
CA LYS A 490 11.06 31.99 -2.85
C LYS A 490 10.74 30.50 -2.73
N TYR A 491 9.48 30.16 -2.48
CA TYR A 491 9.04 28.77 -2.41
C TYR A 491 9.02 28.07 -3.79
N LYS A 492 8.71 28.81 -4.86
CA LYS A 492 8.77 28.30 -6.24
C LYS A 492 10.21 28.07 -6.70
N GLU A 493 11.13 28.98 -6.35
CA GLU A 493 12.55 28.86 -6.65
C GLU A 493 13.19 27.67 -5.90
N TYR A 494 12.79 27.43 -4.64
CA TYR A 494 13.21 26.27 -3.85
C TYR A 494 12.77 24.92 -4.46
N ILE A 495 11.54 24.85 -5.01
CA ILE A 495 11.03 23.63 -5.67
C ILE A 495 11.73 23.38 -7.01
N GLU A 496 12.06 24.42 -7.76
CA GLU A 496 12.84 24.35 -9.01
C GLU A 496 14.29 23.89 -8.77
N GLU A 497 14.91 24.31 -7.66
CA GLU A 497 16.28 23.92 -7.29
C GLU A 497 16.36 22.44 -6.86
N LYS A 498 15.35 21.93 -6.14
CA LYS A 498 15.23 20.52 -5.75
C LYS A 498 15.01 19.56 -6.92
N LYS A 499 14.45 20.03 -8.05
CA LYS A 499 14.26 19.22 -9.27
C LYS A 499 15.56 18.99 -10.08
N LYS A 500 16.61 19.77 -9.83
CA LYS A 500 17.87 19.75 -10.62
C LYS A 500 18.96 18.81 -10.10
N ARG A 501 18.70 17.99 -9.08
CA ARG A 501 19.66 16.99 -8.57
C ARG A 501 18.99 15.62 -8.44
N PRO A 502 19.36 14.61 -9.24
CA PRO A 502 19.09 13.24 -8.87
C PRO A 502 20.07 12.85 -7.74
N GLU A 503 19.55 12.67 -6.52
CA GLU A 503 20.28 12.01 -5.43
C GLU A 503 20.39 10.52 -5.77
N MET A 504 21.55 10.09 -6.27
CA MET A 504 21.90 8.67 -6.32
C MET A 504 22.26 8.19 -4.91
N LEU A 505 21.55 7.18 -4.42
CA LEU A 505 21.93 6.47 -3.19
C LEU A 505 23.05 5.48 -3.50
N PRO A 506 24.10 5.39 -2.65
CA PRO A 506 25.18 4.43 -2.82
C PRO A 506 24.73 3.04 -2.32
N VAL A 507 24.87 2.02 -3.18
CA VAL A 507 24.76 0.62 -2.79
C VAL A 507 26.16 0.12 -2.43
N LEU A 508 26.42 -0.04 -1.13
CA LEU A 508 27.61 -0.72 -0.62
C LEU A 508 27.31 -2.22 -0.47
N PHE A 509 28.12 -3.05 -1.12
CA PHE A 509 28.05 -4.52 -1.12
C PHE A 509 28.68 -5.12 0.14
N ASP A 510 28.21 -6.29 0.59
CA ASP A 510 28.93 -7.14 1.56
C ASP A 510 29.58 -8.36 0.86
N ASP A 511 30.67 -8.84 1.45
CA ASP A 511 31.68 -9.74 0.86
C ASP A 511 31.47 -11.25 1.15
N THR A 512 30.25 -11.72 1.44
CA THR A 512 30.09 -13.11 1.94
C THR A 512 29.13 -14.01 1.17
N GLY A 513 29.06 -13.82 -0.16
CA GLY A 513 28.24 -14.60 -1.09
C GLY A 513 27.93 -16.04 -0.66
N MET A 514 26.65 -16.30 -0.38
CA MET A 514 25.92 -17.55 -0.61
C MET A 514 24.48 -17.41 -0.10
N VAL A 515 23.49 -17.50 -0.99
CA VAL A 515 22.09 -17.77 -0.64
C VAL A 515 21.57 -18.80 -1.63
N GLU A 516 20.90 -19.83 -1.14
CA GLU A 516 20.20 -20.84 -1.94
C GLU A 516 18.90 -20.21 -2.48
N TRP A 517 18.73 -20.15 -3.80
CA TRP A 517 17.67 -19.37 -4.44
C TRP A 517 16.46 -20.25 -4.78
N LYS A 518 15.32 -20.01 -4.11
CA LYS A 518 14.04 -20.64 -4.46
C LYS A 518 13.37 -19.95 -5.66
N GLN A 519 12.71 -20.75 -6.49
CA GLN A 519 12.01 -20.38 -7.74
C GLN A 519 11.05 -19.18 -7.62
N THR A 520 10.51 -18.92 -6.41
CA THR A 520 9.61 -17.80 -6.09
C THR A 520 10.24 -16.41 -6.25
N LYS A 521 11.57 -16.28 -6.14
CA LYS A 521 12.27 -14.98 -6.28
C LYS A 521 12.60 -14.63 -7.72
N MET A 522 12.59 -15.63 -8.60
CA MET A 522 12.66 -15.46 -10.05
C MET A 522 11.36 -14.84 -10.60
N GLU A 523 10.30 -14.81 -9.79
CA GLU A 523 8.99 -14.30 -10.20
C GLU A 523 8.90 -12.79 -10.32
N SER A 524 9.77 -12.07 -9.62
CA SER A 524 9.82 -10.61 -9.60
C SER A 524 10.86 -9.99 -10.54
N ILE A 525 11.58 -10.78 -11.33
CA ILE A 525 12.57 -10.28 -12.29
C ILE A 525 11.81 -9.72 -13.50
N GLY A 526 11.97 -8.42 -13.77
CA GLY A 526 11.39 -7.78 -14.94
C GLY A 526 12.04 -8.27 -16.25
N TYR A 527 11.29 -8.20 -17.35
CA TYR A 527 11.75 -8.60 -18.69
C TYR A 527 12.22 -7.39 -19.53
N GLU A 528 12.72 -6.34 -18.88
CA GLU A 528 13.24 -5.16 -19.57
C GLU A 528 14.61 -5.48 -20.19
N GLU A 529 14.71 -5.40 -21.51
CA GLU A 529 15.94 -5.63 -22.27
C GLU A 529 16.70 -4.31 -22.46
N PHE A 530 17.96 -4.25 -22.02
CA PHE A 530 18.87 -3.16 -22.36
C PHE A 530 19.68 -3.57 -23.61
N PRO A 531 19.65 -2.80 -24.71
CA PRO A 531 20.29 -3.20 -25.97
C PRO A 531 21.80 -3.45 -25.90
N ILE A 532 22.49 -2.80 -24.94
CA ILE A 532 23.94 -2.93 -24.76
C ILE A 532 24.34 -4.24 -24.06
N LEU A 533 23.39 -4.91 -23.41
CA LEU A 533 23.61 -6.15 -22.68
C LEU A 533 23.30 -7.37 -23.57
N PRO A 534 23.83 -8.57 -23.24
CA PRO A 534 23.41 -9.79 -23.93
C PRO A 534 21.90 -9.96 -23.75
N PRO A 535 21.13 -10.16 -24.83
CA PRO A 535 19.67 -10.24 -24.73
C PRO A 535 19.19 -11.34 -23.78
N LEU A 536 17.98 -11.20 -23.24
CA LEU A 536 17.42 -12.25 -22.38
C LEU A 536 17.38 -13.58 -23.12
N GLY A 537 17.72 -14.64 -22.40
CA GLY A 537 17.84 -15.99 -22.95
C GLY A 537 19.20 -16.28 -23.58
N SER A 538 20.09 -15.28 -23.71
CA SER A 538 21.46 -15.51 -24.17
C SER A 538 22.17 -16.51 -23.28
N ARG A 539 22.86 -17.45 -23.91
CA ARG A 539 23.73 -18.40 -23.22
C ARG A 539 25.07 -17.74 -22.97
N VAL A 540 25.59 -17.91 -21.76
CA VAL A 540 26.81 -17.26 -21.31
C VAL A 540 27.68 -18.22 -20.51
N LYS A 541 28.97 -17.93 -20.39
CA LYS A 541 29.91 -18.56 -19.46
C LYS A 541 30.68 -17.46 -18.72
N ARG A 542 31.50 -17.82 -17.73
CA ARG A 542 32.42 -16.85 -17.12
C ARG A 542 33.28 -16.15 -18.18
N GLY A 543 33.34 -14.84 -18.11
CA GLY A 543 34.12 -13.95 -18.95
C GLY A 543 35.52 -13.72 -18.39
N PRO A 544 36.34 -12.91 -19.08
CA PRO A 544 37.73 -12.66 -18.72
C PRO A 544 37.90 -11.96 -17.36
N ASP A 545 36.91 -11.16 -16.93
CA ASP A 545 36.99 -10.37 -15.70
C ASP A 545 36.27 -11.01 -14.51
N TRP A 546 35.93 -12.30 -14.60
CA TRP A 546 35.21 -13.03 -13.56
C TRP A 546 36.00 -13.06 -12.24
N THR A 547 35.40 -12.48 -11.20
CA THR A 547 36.00 -12.37 -9.85
C THR A 547 35.28 -13.17 -8.77
N ARG A 548 34.24 -13.93 -9.14
CA ARG A 548 33.28 -14.56 -8.22
C ARG A 548 33.55 -16.04 -7.93
N GLY A 549 34.82 -16.44 -7.90
CA GLY A 549 35.23 -17.81 -7.58
C GLY A 549 34.56 -18.87 -8.47
N GLU A 550 33.93 -19.87 -7.85
CA GLU A 550 33.23 -20.98 -8.51
C GLU A 550 31.69 -20.84 -8.44
N ASP A 551 31.19 -19.61 -8.41
CA ASP A 551 29.74 -19.36 -8.35
C ASP A 551 28.99 -19.86 -9.61
N ASP A 552 29.64 -19.95 -10.76
CA ASP A 552 29.10 -20.55 -11.98
C ASP A 552 29.27 -22.09 -12.03
N GLY A 553 30.01 -22.67 -11.09
CA GLY A 553 30.35 -24.10 -11.08
C GLY A 553 31.07 -24.58 -12.36
N HIS A 554 31.72 -23.66 -13.09
CA HIS A 554 32.30 -23.92 -14.42
C HIS A 554 31.28 -24.38 -15.48
N MET A 555 30.00 -24.10 -15.27
CA MET A 555 28.92 -24.45 -16.17
C MET A 555 28.47 -23.22 -16.97
N PRO A 556 27.91 -23.40 -18.17
CA PRO A 556 27.15 -22.36 -18.84
C PRO A 556 25.97 -21.83 -18.01
N GLY A 557 25.48 -20.65 -18.34
CA GLY A 557 24.29 -20.04 -17.77
C GLY A 557 23.43 -19.31 -18.80
N THR A 558 22.29 -18.83 -18.34
CA THR A 558 21.30 -18.09 -19.14
C THR A 558 21.10 -16.71 -18.55
N VAL A 559 21.14 -15.66 -19.37
CA VAL A 559 20.69 -14.33 -18.95
C VAL A 559 19.18 -14.35 -18.77
N VAL A 560 18.70 -14.20 -17.53
CA VAL A 560 17.27 -14.32 -17.16
C VAL A 560 16.64 -12.98 -16.79
N GLY A 561 17.46 -11.94 -16.64
CA GLY A 561 17.02 -10.58 -16.41
C GLY A 561 18.16 -9.60 -16.55
N HIS A 562 17.83 -8.31 -16.60
CA HIS A 562 18.79 -7.24 -16.44
C HIS A 562 18.45 -6.44 -15.18
N PHE A 563 19.48 -5.92 -14.52
CA PHE A 563 19.30 -5.10 -13.33
C PHE A 563 19.42 -3.61 -13.66
N ASP A 564 20.40 -3.25 -14.47
CA ASP A 564 20.63 -1.91 -15.03
C ASP A 564 21.36 -2.05 -16.39
N HIS A 565 21.91 -0.97 -16.94
CA HIS A 565 22.60 -0.95 -18.23
C HIS A 565 24.01 -1.57 -18.23
N GLU A 566 24.53 -1.99 -17.08
CA GLU A 566 25.87 -2.58 -16.91
C GLU A 566 25.84 -3.94 -16.17
N MET A 567 24.66 -4.39 -15.73
CA MET A 567 24.50 -5.56 -14.85
C MET A 567 23.41 -6.49 -15.37
N THR A 568 23.81 -7.75 -15.60
CA THR A 568 22.93 -8.85 -16.01
C THR A 568 22.64 -9.77 -14.83
N ILE A 569 21.52 -10.50 -14.89
CA ILE A 569 21.17 -11.56 -13.95
C ILE A 569 21.26 -12.88 -14.72
N VAL A 570 22.15 -13.76 -14.29
CA VAL A 570 22.45 -15.03 -14.95
C VAL A 570 22.04 -16.19 -14.05
N LEU A 571 21.24 -17.11 -14.56
CA LEU A 571 21.01 -18.41 -13.94
C LEU A 571 21.93 -19.44 -14.58
N PHE A 572 22.93 -19.90 -13.84
CA PHE A 572 23.84 -20.95 -14.28
C PHE A 572 23.16 -22.32 -14.26
N ASP A 573 23.65 -23.25 -15.08
CA ASP A 573 23.04 -24.59 -15.24
C ASP A 573 23.19 -25.47 -13.99
N ASN A 574 23.99 -25.03 -13.01
CA ASN A 574 24.09 -25.56 -11.65
C ASN A 574 23.04 -24.96 -10.68
N ASP A 575 22.03 -24.27 -11.24
CA ASP A 575 20.92 -23.59 -10.55
C ASP A 575 21.32 -22.43 -9.62
N LYS A 576 22.54 -21.89 -9.78
CA LYS A 576 22.96 -20.66 -9.08
C LYS A 576 22.59 -19.40 -9.88
N LEU A 577 21.87 -18.48 -9.22
CA LEU A 577 21.54 -17.17 -9.75
C LEU A 577 22.59 -16.14 -9.34
N VAL A 578 23.23 -15.48 -10.30
CA VAL A 578 24.35 -14.55 -10.07
C VAL A 578 24.12 -13.26 -10.84
N TYR A 579 24.47 -12.13 -10.22
CA TYR A 579 24.50 -10.82 -10.89
C TYR A 579 25.86 -10.67 -11.56
N CYS A 580 25.93 -10.41 -12.85
CA CYS A 580 27.18 -10.36 -13.60
C CYS A 580 27.37 -8.99 -14.24
N LYS A 581 28.54 -8.38 -14.02
CA LYS A 581 28.94 -7.15 -14.70
C LYS A 581 29.10 -7.41 -16.19
N TYR A 582 28.56 -6.53 -17.00
CA TYR A 582 28.72 -6.56 -18.44
C TYR A 582 28.92 -5.14 -18.94
N ASN A 583 30.13 -4.86 -19.42
CA ASN A 583 30.59 -3.53 -19.81
C ASN A 583 30.66 -2.51 -18.66
N LYS A 584 30.66 -2.95 -17.39
CA LYS A 584 30.89 -2.06 -16.25
C LYS A 584 32.37 -1.70 -16.17
N GLU A 585 32.73 -0.45 -16.44
CA GLU A 585 34.13 0.00 -16.52
C GLU A 585 34.96 -0.80 -17.56
N GLY A 586 34.31 -1.30 -18.62
CA GLY A 586 34.96 -2.17 -19.61
C GLY A 586 35.27 -3.59 -19.12
N LYS A 587 34.68 -4.01 -17.99
CA LYS A 587 34.82 -5.37 -17.45
C LYS A 587 33.64 -6.25 -17.85
N TYR A 588 33.93 -7.51 -18.15
CA TYR A 588 32.98 -8.53 -18.59
C TYR A 588 33.09 -9.75 -17.69
N ASP A 589 32.21 -9.84 -16.69
CA ASP A 589 32.10 -11.03 -15.83
C ASP A 589 31.62 -12.23 -16.67
N ILE A 590 30.92 -12.02 -17.78
CA ILE A 590 30.34 -13.09 -18.61
C ILE A 590 30.63 -12.87 -20.10
N GLU A 591 30.75 -13.97 -20.83
CA GLU A 591 30.94 -14.00 -22.29
C GLU A 591 29.81 -14.81 -22.93
N LYS A 592 29.21 -14.30 -24.02
CA LYS A 592 28.16 -15.00 -24.76
C LYS A 592 28.73 -16.26 -25.44
N ILE A 593 27.94 -17.33 -25.46
CA ILE A 593 28.26 -18.59 -26.13
C ILE A 593 27.06 -19.07 -26.93
N ASP A 594 27.32 -19.90 -27.94
CA ASP A 594 26.28 -20.50 -28.77
C ASP A 594 25.90 -21.92 -28.32
N GLU A 595 26.45 -22.42 -27.20
CA GLU A 595 26.13 -23.76 -26.71
C GLU A 595 24.71 -23.80 -26.08
N PRO A 596 23.78 -24.59 -26.64
CA PRO A 596 22.44 -24.74 -26.08
C PRO A 596 22.48 -25.55 -24.78
N ARG A 597 21.56 -25.28 -23.84
CA ARG A 597 21.44 -26.08 -22.61
C ARG A 597 20.99 -27.51 -22.96
N ARG A 598 21.81 -28.49 -22.60
CA ARG A 598 21.50 -29.91 -22.84
C ARG A 598 20.62 -30.45 -21.71
N VAL A 599 19.40 -30.82 -22.04
CA VAL A 599 18.48 -31.52 -21.14
C VAL A 599 17.94 -32.79 -21.82
N PRO A 600 17.51 -33.81 -21.06
CA PRO A 600 16.79 -34.94 -21.65
C PRO A 600 15.58 -34.47 -22.46
N ARG A 601 15.28 -35.12 -23.60
CA ARG A 601 14.23 -34.67 -24.56
C ARG A 601 12.87 -34.40 -23.93
N ASP A 602 12.51 -35.11 -22.86
CA ASP A 602 11.21 -35.00 -22.20
C ASP A 602 11.19 -33.95 -21.07
N HIS A 603 12.28 -33.21 -20.88
CA HIS A 603 12.43 -32.21 -19.84
C HIS A 603 12.68 -30.83 -20.45
N ILE A 604 12.14 -29.80 -19.81
CA ILE A 604 12.41 -28.40 -20.16
C ILE A 604 12.97 -27.71 -18.93
N GLU A 605 14.07 -26.98 -19.12
CA GLU A 605 14.67 -26.13 -18.10
C GLU A 605 14.97 -24.74 -18.67
N ILE A 606 15.34 -23.82 -17.78
CA ILE A 606 15.67 -22.44 -18.14
C ILE A 606 16.95 -22.43 -18.99
N GLY A 607 16.96 -21.73 -20.11
CA GLY A 607 18.06 -21.76 -21.07
C GLY A 607 17.96 -22.84 -22.13
N CYS A 608 16.95 -23.71 -22.07
CA CYS A 608 16.65 -24.60 -23.20
C CYS A 608 16.21 -23.78 -24.41
N SER A 609 16.75 -24.14 -25.57
CA SER A 609 16.25 -23.68 -26.86
C SER A 609 14.94 -24.38 -27.17
N VAL A 610 13.95 -23.64 -27.66
CA VAL A 610 12.63 -24.17 -28.02
C VAL A 610 12.18 -23.63 -29.37
N LYS A 611 11.40 -24.43 -30.09
CA LYS A 611 10.66 -24.01 -31.28
C LYS A 611 9.17 -24.24 -31.07
N ARG A 612 8.34 -23.73 -31.99
CA ARG A 612 6.90 -24.02 -31.95
C ARG A 612 6.65 -25.53 -31.95
N GLY A 613 5.80 -25.98 -31.04
CA GLY A 613 5.43 -27.37 -30.84
C GLY A 613 4.19 -27.77 -31.65
N PRO A 614 3.79 -29.05 -31.57
CA PRO A 614 2.69 -29.61 -32.38
C PRO A 614 1.32 -29.00 -32.06
N ASN A 615 1.16 -28.34 -30.92
CA ASN A 615 -0.09 -27.68 -30.53
C ASN A 615 -0.04 -26.15 -30.64
N TRP A 616 0.95 -25.61 -31.37
CA TRP A 616 1.06 -24.18 -31.62
C TRP A 616 -0.17 -23.61 -32.34
N ARG A 617 -0.72 -22.52 -31.81
CA ARG A 617 -1.88 -21.78 -32.36
C ARG A 617 -1.69 -20.27 -32.32
N LYS A 618 -0.44 -19.82 -32.15
CA LYS A 618 -0.06 -18.43 -31.86
C LYS A 618 0.53 -17.74 -33.08
N GLU A 619 0.03 -18.07 -34.27
CA GLU A 619 0.46 -17.48 -35.55
C GLU A 619 2.00 -17.43 -35.67
N ASN A 620 2.58 -16.24 -35.83
CA ASN A 620 4.02 -16.00 -35.88
C ASN A 620 4.52 -15.18 -34.68
N GLU A 621 3.93 -15.37 -33.49
CA GLU A 621 4.42 -14.77 -32.24
C GLU A 621 5.89 -15.14 -31.94
N ASP A 622 6.36 -16.28 -32.45
CA ASP A 622 7.74 -16.75 -32.37
C ASP A 622 8.69 -16.11 -33.39
N GLY A 623 8.17 -15.40 -34.40
CA GLY A 623 8.94 -14.91 -35.54
C GLY A 623 8.90 -15.80 -36.78
N GLY A 624 8.18 -16.93 -36.73
CA GLY A 624 8.01 -17.85 -37.85
C GLY A 624 8.36 -19.31 -37.50
N PRO A 625 8.05 -20.29 -38.39
CA PRO A 625 8.21 -21.72 -38.12
C PRO A 625 9.62 -22.18 -37.75
N GLU A 626 10.63 -21.47 -38.25
CA GLU A 626 12.06 -21.80 -38.04
C GLU A 626 12.67 -20.98 -36.89
N SER A 627 11.85 -20.22 -36.14
CA SER A 627 12.36 -19.40 -35.06
C SER A 627 12.60 -20.22 -33.79
N VAL A 628 13.78 -20.02 -33.21
CA VAL A 628 14.22 -20.68 -31.98
C VAL A 628 14.25 -19.66 -30.85
N GLY A 629 13.41 -19.87 -29.84
CA GLY A 629 13.33 -19.07 -28.63
C GLY A 629 14.11 -19.68 -27.47
N ALA A 630 14.31 -18.90 -26.42
CA ALA A 630 14.95 -19.33 -25.19
C ALA A 630 13.95 -19.36 -24.04
N VAL A 631 13.96 -20.43 -23.25
CA VAL A 631 13.17 -20.51 -22.01
C VAL A 631 13.80 -19.61 -20.95
N LEU A 632 13.08 -18.58 -20.50
CA LEU A 632 13.53 -17.68 -19.43
C LEU A 632 13.10 -18.12 -18.05
N ARG A 633 11.92 -18.75 -17.94
CA ARG A 633 11.31 -19.12 -16.65
C ARG A 633 10.40 -20.34 -16.81
N LYS A 634 10.33 -21.15 -15.77
CA LYS A 634 9.46 -22.33 -15.67
C LYS A 634 8.49 -22.15 -14.52
N SER A 635 7.20 -22.34 -14.76
CA SER A 635 6.15 -22.32 -13.73
C SER A 635 5.75 -23.75 -13.35
N SER A 636 5.31 -23.95 -12.11
CA SER A 636 4.79 -25.23 -11.60
C SER A 636 3.60 -25.77 -12.40
N GLY A 637 2.85 -24.88 -13.07
CA GLY A 637 1.69 -25.22 -13.91
C GLY A 637 1.99 -25.82 -15.28
N ARG A 638 3.21 -26.34 -15.53
CA ARG A 638 3.65 -26.82 -16.86
C ARG A 638 3.57 -25.73 -17.94
N MET A 639 3.83 -24.50 -17.54
CA MET A 639 3.96 -23.32 -18.41
C MET A 639 5.42 -22.87 -18.40
N VAL A 640 5.89 -22.39 -19.54
CA VAL A 640 7.23 -21.82 -19.69
C VAL A 640 7.16 -20.42 -20.31
N MET A 641 7.93 -19.49 -19.78
CA MET A 641 8.12 -18.17 -20.39
C MET A 641 9.22 -18.29 -21.43
N VAL A 642 8.93 -17.94 -22.68
CA VAL A 642 9.88 -18.03 -23.80
C VAL A 642 10.12 -16.65 -24.37
N ARG A 643 11.38 -16.32 -24.62
CA ARG A 643 11.82 -15.14 -25.36
C ARG A 643 12.20 -15.54 -26.77
N TRP A 644 11.50 -14.98 -27.74
CA TRP A 644 11.71 -15.25 -29.16
C TRP A 644 12.68 -14.26 -29.80
N PRO A 645 13.30 -14.57 -30.96
CA PRO A 645 14.27 -13.69 -31.61
C PRO A 645 13.72 -12.30 -32.00
N ASN A 646 12.41 -12.17 -32.16
CA ASN A 646 11.72 -10.91 -32.42
C ASN A 646 11.50 -10.04 -31.15
N GLY A 647 12.06 -10.45 -29.99
CA GLY A 647 11.93 -9.75 -28.71
C GLY A 647 10.65 -10.07 -27.93
N ILE A 648 9.73 -10.88 -28.47
CA ILE A 648 8.49 -11.23 -27.77
C ILE A 648 8.80 -12.20 -26.62
N VAL A 649 8.38 -11.83 -25.42
CA VAL A 649 8.45 -12.66 -24.20
C VAL A 649 7.02 -13.01 -23.76
N LYS A 650 6.64 -14.30 -23.82
CA LYS A 650 5.28 -14.75 -23.46
C LYS A 650 5.26 -16.15 -22.82
N PRO A 651 4.20 -16.51 -22.08
CA PRO A 651 4.00 -17.85 -21.53
C PRO A 651 3.43 -18.83 -22.57
N TYR A 652 3.94 -20.06 -22.58
CA TYR A 652 3.52 -21.16 -23.45
C TYR A 652 3.36 -22.48 -22.68
N LYS A 653 2.47 -23.35 -23.15
CA LYS A 653 2.20 -24.67 -22.55
C LYS A 653 3.27 -25.68 -22.90
N PHE A 654 3.79 -26.37 -21.89
CA PHE A 654 4.70 -27.49 -22.03
C PHE A 654 4.21 -28.68 -21.20
N GLY A 655 3.24 -29.44 -21.73
CA GLY A 655 2.68 -30.64 -21.10
C GLY A 655 1.44 -30.38 -20.23
N GLN A 656 0.90 -29.17 -20.21
CA GLN A 656 -0.39 -28.89 -19.57
C GLN A 656 -1.53 -29.53 -20.39
N HIS A 657 -2.28 -30.46 -19.80
CA HIS A 657 -3.31 -31.26 -20.48
C HIS A 657 -2.81 -31.97 -21.76
N HIS A 658 -1.56 -32.46 -21.76
CA HIS A 658 -0.91 -33.06 -22.94
C HIS A 658 -0.80 -32.13 -24.15
N ARG A 659 -0.84 -30.80 -23.93
CA ARG A 659 -0.59 -29.81 -24.97
C ARG A 659 0.84 -29.29 -24.89
N TYR A 660 1.52 -29.34 -26.02
CA TYR A 660 2.90 -28.87 -26.21
C TYR A 660 2.86 -27.76 -27.25
N GLU A 661 2.74 -26.53 -26.77
CA GLU A 661 2.84 -25.33 -27.61
C GLU A 661 4.28 -25.08 -28.01
N VAL A 662 5.27 -25.51 -27.21
CA VAL A 662 6.69 -25.45 -27.55
C VAL A 662 7.34 -26.82 -27.42
N GLU A 663 8.40 -27.06 -28.21
CA GLU A 663 9.22 -28.27 -28.15
C GLU A 663 10.70 -27.92 -28.02
N VAL A 664 11.44 -28.69 -27.21
CA VAL A 664 12.87 -28.48 -26.98
C VAL A 664 13.65 -28.85 -28.24
N THR A 665 14.58 -27.98 -28.63
CA THR A 665 15.50 -28.20 -29.76
C THR A 665 16.95 -28.07 -29.31
N ASN A 666 17.87 -28.65 -30.08
CA ASN A 666 19.31 -28.49 -29.89
C ASN A 666 19.90 -27.37 -30.76
N GLU A 667 19.06 -26.63 -31.46
CA GLU A 667 19.49 -25.49 -32.26
C GLU A 667 19.84 -24.30 -31.35
N PRO A 668 20.94 -23.58 -31.63
CA PRO A 668 21.29 -22.39 -30.87
C PRO A 668 20.28 -21.27 -31.13
N THR A 669 20.03 -20.45 -30.12
CA THR A 669 19.16 -19.28 -30.25
C THR A 669 19.88 -18.18 -31.03
N ASN A 670 19.38 -17.83 -32.21
CA ASN A 670 19.98 -16.78 -33.04
C ASN A 670 19.47 -15.39 -32.63
N PHE A 671 19.93 -14.93 -31.48
CA PHE A 671 19.68 -13.57 -31.00
C PHE A 671 20.75 -12.65 -31.55
N LYS A 672 20.46 -12.00 -32.67
CA LYS A 672 21.35 -11.00 -33.24
C LYS A 672 21.27 -9.71 -32.41
N ASN A 673 22.43 -9.20 -32.00
CA ASN A 673 22.57 -7.81 -31.60
C ASN A 673 22.75 -7.00 -32.88
N GLU A 674 21.67 -6.74 -33.62
CA GLU A 674 21.76 -5.79 -34.73
C GLU A 674 21.85 -4.37 -34.10
N ASP A 675 22.92 -3.64 -34.46
CA ASP A 675 23.18 -2.19 -34.29
C ASP A 675 24.24 -1.67 -33.28
N VAL A 676 25.24 -2.44 -32.83
CA VAL A 676 26.42 -1.85 -32.14
C VAL A 676 27.77 -2.35 -32.69
N VAL A 677 28.25 -1.62 -33.71
CA VAL A 677 29.67 -1.38 -34.08
C VAL A 677 30.55 -2.60 -34.42
N GLU A 678 30.48 -3.08 -35.67
CA GLU A 678 31.65 -3.61 -36.39
C GLU A 678 32.09 -2.58 -37.44
N ASN A 679 32.93 -1.62 -37.03
CA ASN A 679 33.67 -0.74 -37.94
C ASN A 679 34.96 -0.30 -37.25
N ALA A 680 35.83 -1.26 -36.89
CA ALA A 680 37.15 -0.94 -36.34
C ALA A 680 38.17 -2.08 -36.46
N ALA A 681 38.26 -2.80 -37.59
CA ALA A 681 39.45 -3.62 -37.89
C ALA A 681 39.44 -4.18 -39.33
N ASP A 682 39.51 -3.34 -40.36
CA ASP A 682 40.11 -3.81 -41.63
C ASP A 682 40.60 -2.65 -42.50
N SER A 683 41.90 -2.35 -42.43
CA SER A 683 42.71 -1.90 -43.57
C SER A 683 44.14 -1.68 -43.12
N GLY A 684 44.93 -2.76 -43.09
CA GLY A 684 46.37 -2.62 -43.29
C GLY A 684 46.63 -2.47 -44.78
N LEU A 685 47.46 -1.50 -45.19
CA LEU A 685 48.56 -1.63 -46.15
C LEU A 685 49.20 -0.26 -46.47
N THR A 686 50.50 -0.19 -46.16
CA THR A 686 51.60 0.49 -46.88
C THR A 686 51.63 2.02 -47.06
N GLY A 687 52.80 2.60 -46.72
CA GLY A 687 53.40 3.65 -47.55
C GLY A 687 53.87 4.92 -46.84
N GLU A 688 55.17 4.93 -46.56
CA GLU A 688 56.15 6.02 -46.37
C GLU A 688 55.79 7.51 -46.59
N ASP A 689 56.49 8.31 -45.78
CA ASP A 689 57.03 9.66 -46.00
C ASP A 689 56.22 10.94 -45.71
N ALA A 690 56.77 11.66 -44.72
CA ALA A 690 57.10 13.09 -44.71
C ALA A 690 56.27 14.07 -43.84
N ALA A 691 57.06 14.77 -43.01
CA ALA A 691 56.90 16.14 -42.52
C ALA A 691 55.99 16.43 -41.30
N VAL A 692 56.69 16.59 -40.17
CA VAL A 692 56.33 17.48 -39.05
C VAL A 692 56.14 18.92 -39.58
N PRO A 693 55.09 19.64 -39.13
CA PRO A 693 55.39 20.75 -38.22
C PRO A 693 54.42 20.90 -37.05
N THR A 694 55.04 21.14 -35.90
CA THR A 694 54.52 21.61 -34.63
C THR A 694 53.68 22.88 -34.76
N SER A 695 52.47 22.91 -34.17
CA SER A 695 51.94 24.12 -33.48
C SER A 695 50.74 23.74 -32.60
N GLY A 696 50.75 24.24 -31.36
CA GLY A 696 49.72 23.97 -30.37
C GLY A 696 48.51 24.90 -30.46
N ALA A 697 47.40 24.46 -29.88
CA ALA A 697 46.33 25.33 -29.38
C ALA A 697 45.41 24.54 -28.41
N THR A 698 45.42 24.99 -27.15
CA THR A 698 44.27 25.16 -26.25
C THR A 698 43.03 24.27 -26.42
N SER A 699 42.76 23.46 -25.40
CA SER A 699 41.47 22.82 -25.12
C SER A 699 40.35 23.87 -24.95
N GLY A 700 39.58 24.08 -26.00
CA GLY A 700 38.26 24.72 -25.92
C GLY A 700 37.23 23.66 -25.54
N GLN A 701 36.54 23.84 -24.41
CA GLN A 701 35.32 23.10 -24.08
C GLN A 701 34.30 23.32 -25.20
N SER A 702 33.91 22.26 -25.90
CA SER A 702 32.78 22.29 -26.81
C SER A 702 31.53 22.64 -25.99
N LYS A 703 30.92 23.77 -26.31
CA LYS A 703 29.61 24.14 -25.82
C LYS A 703 28.64 23.13 -26.44
N ALA A 704 28.02 22.27 -25.64
CA ALA A 704 27.01 21.34 -26.15
C ALA A 704 25.91 22.14 -26.87
N ASP A 705 25.83 21.98 -28.19
CA ASP A 705 24.86 22.69 -29.01
C ASP A 705 23.47 22.08 -28.74
N LYS A 706 22.58 22.88 -28.16
CA LYS A 706 21.22 22.43 -27.84
C LYS A 706 20.41 22.30 -29.12
N MET A 707 19.88 21.12 -29.39
CA MET A 707 19.09 20.85 -30.58
C MET A 707 17.60 21.15 -30.32
N PRO A 708 16.89 21.81 -31.25
CA PRO A 708 15.47 22.03 -31.12
C PRO A 708 14.64 20.77 -31.33
N TRP A 709 13.65 20.57 -30.47
CA TRP A 709 12.76 19.42 -30.47
C TRP A 709 11.31 19.87 -30.35
N TRP A 710 10.41 19.19 -31.07
CA TRP A 710 8.98 19.51 -31.08
C TRP A 710 8.17 18.41 -30.42
N LYS A 711 7.15 18.82 -29.67
CA LYS A 711 6.18 17.94 -29.03
C LYS A 711 4.78 18.52 -29.12
N TRP A 712 3.76 17.66 -29.06
CA TRP A 712 2.36 18.03 -29.04
C TRP A 712 1.63 17.36 -27.88
N LYS A 713 0.51 17.91 -27.43
CA LYS A 713 -0.22 17.41 -26.27
C LYS A 713 -1.46 16.65 -26.73
N ASP A 714 -1.51 15.35 -26.47
CA ASP A 714 -2.62 14.50 -26.91
C ASP A 714 -3.94 14.76 -26.17
N SER A 715 -4.99 14.02 -26.55
CA SER A 715 -6.31 14.12 -25.91
C SER A 715 -6.31 13.74 -24.43
N GLN A 716 -5.30 12.99 -23.97
CA GLN A 716 -5.10 12.60 -22.57
C GLN A 716 -4.26 13.61 -21.79
N GLN A 717 -3.90 14.75 -22.39
CA GLN A 717 -3.05 15.78 -21.81
C GLN A 717 -1.58 15.34 -21.63
N CYS A 718 -1.12 14.32 -22.34
CA CYS A 718 0.26 13.86 -22.34
C CYS A 718 1.04 14.48 -23.51
N TRP A 719 2.28 14.92 -23.25
CA TRP A 719 3.17 15.41 -24.31
C TRP A 719 3.76 14.24 -25.09
N ARG A 720 3.58 14.24 -26.41
CA ARG A 720 4.11 13.28 -27.38
C ARG A 720 5.13 13.98 -28.27
N PRO A 721 6.34 13.44 -28.45
CA PRO A 721 7.29 14.02 -29.39
C PRO A 721 6.81 13.79 -30.83
N PHE A 722 7.20 14.69 -31.73
CA PHE A 722 7.12 14.41 -33.16
C PHE A 722 8.29 13.49 -33.58
N SER A 723 8.13 12.75 -34.68
CA SER A 723 9.24 11.98 -35.27
C SER A 723 10.38 12.91 -35.69
N GLU A 724 11.60 12.40 -35.78
CA GLU A 724 12.77 13.21 -36.18
C GLU A 724 12.58 13.88 -37.55
N GLU A 725 11.99 13.18 -38.51
CA GLU A 725 11.63 13.73 -39.83
C GLU A 725 10.63 14.89 -39.72
N ALA A 726 9.61 14.75 -38.86
CA ALA A 726 8.63 15.79 -38.59
C ALA A 726 9.26 16.99 -37.84
N VAL A 727 10.17 16.74 -36.89
CA VAL A 727 10.92 17.77 -36.17
C VAL A 727 11.76 18.62 -37.13
N ASN A 728 12.48 17.98 -38.06
CA ASN A 728 13.27 18.68 -39.08
C ASN A 728 12.37 19.54 -39.99
N THR A 729 11.24 18.98 -40.43
CA THR A 729 10.25 19.69 -41.24
C THR A 729 9.66 20.90 -40.50
N LEU A 730 9.37 20.73 -39.20
CA LEU A 730 8.85 21.80 -38.33
C LEU A 730 9.87 22.91 -38.11
N GLU A 731 11.14 22.58 -37.87
CA GLU A 731 12.21 23.56 -37.74
C GLU A 731 12.44 24.33 -39.03
N GLU A 732 12.50 23.65 -40.17
CA GLU A 732 12.62 24.32 -41.46
C GLU A 732 11.48 25.29 -41.73
N ALA A 733 10.24 24.86 -41.50
CA ALA A 733 9.05 25.68 -41.71
C ALA A 733 9.02 26.88 -40.76
N LYS A 734 9.42 26.70 -39.50
CA LYS A 734 9.54 27.78 -38.53
C LYS A 734 10.62 28.78 -38.93
N ASN A 735 11.79 28.32 -39.35
CA ASN A 735 12.89 29.18 -39.80
C ASN A 735 12.54 29.96 -41.08
N LYS A 736 11.69 29.39 -41.93
CA LYS A 736 11.10 30.04 -43.11
C LYS A 736 9.92 30.98 -42.76
N ASN A 737 9.58 31.15 -41.48
CA ASN A 737 8.43 31.93 -40.99
C ASN A 737 7.10 31.52 -41.65
N GLN A 738 6.91 30.24 -41.95
CA GLN A 738 5.64 29.75 -42.46
C GLN A 738 4.56 29.84 -41.36
N GLN A 739 3.31 30.12 -41.74
CA GLN A 739 2.21 30.18 -40.78
C GLN A 739 1.80 28.79 -40.28
N PHE A 740 1.90 27.78 -41.15
CA PHE A 740 1.62 26.40 -40.83
C PHE A 740 2.46 25.43 -41.67
N VAL A 741 2.61 24.20 -41.19
CA VAL A 741 3.19 23.09 -41.95
C VAL A 741 2.40 21.81 -41.70
N GLN A 742 2.32 20.94 -42.70
CA GLN A 742 1.78 19.60 -42.53
C GLN A 742 2.93 18.62 -42.31
N VAL A 743 2.83 17.81 -41.26
CA VAL A 743 3.79 16.74 -40.95
C VAL A 743 3.03 15.45 -40.73
N GLN A 744 3.62 14.34 -41.16
CA GLN A 744 3.03 13.02 -40.95
C GLN A 744 3.61 12.38 -39.69
N TYR A 745 2.75 11.86 -38.81
CA TYR A 745 3.15 11.09 -37.63
C TYR A 745 2.31 9.82 -37.56
N LYS A 746 2.98 8.65 -37.58
CA LYS A 746 2.33 7.32 -37.62
C LYS A 746 1.25 7.19 -38.70
N GLY A 747 1.55 7.65 -39.92
CA GLY A 747 0.65 7.57 -41.08
C GLY A 747 -0.55 8.53 -41.03
N LYS A 748 -0.54 9.51 -40.11
CA LYS A 748 -1.59 10.52 -39.93
C LYS A 748 -1.02 11.91 -40.16
N ASP A 749 -1.78 12.76 -40.85
CA ASP A 749 -1.35 14.12 -41.20
C ASP A 749 -1.75 15.12 -40.11
N PHE A 750 -0.77 15.78 -39.53
CA PHE A 750 -0.93 16.85 -38.55
C PHE A 750 -0.68 18.19 -39.21
N ARG A 751 -1.60 19.15 -39.03
CA ARG A 751 -1.37 20.54 -39.44
C ARG A 751 -0.92 21.36 -38.24
N VAL A 752 0.36 21.75 -38.19
CA VAL A 752 0.92 22.55 -37.10
C VAL A 752 0.82 24.03 -37.42
N LEU A 753 0.18 24.81 -36.54
CA LEU A 753 -0.04 26.25 -36.63
C LEU A 753 0.93 26.98 -35.66
N PHE A 754 2.02 27.53 -36.20
CA PHE A 754 3.11 28.08 -35.39
C PHE A 754 2.70 29.31 -34.57
N ASN A 755 1.83 30.17 -35.11
CA ASN A 755 1.42 31.41 -34.44
C ASN A 755 0.55 31.17 -33.21
N GLU A 756 -0.05 29.99 -33.10
CA GLU A 756 -0.98 29.65 -32.04
C GLU A 756 -0.42 28.60 -31.08
N ASN A 757 0.74 28.03 -31.41
CA ASN A 757 1.29 26.86 -30.73
C ASN A 757 0.27 25.72 -30.66
N LYS A 758 -0.40 25.45 -31.79
CA LYS A 758 -1.42 24.40 -31.92
C LYS A 758 -1.11 23.44 -33.06
N CYS A 759 -1.59 22.21 -32.99
CA CYS A 759 -1.75 21.35 -34.16
C CYS A 759 -3.19 20.87 -34.29
N GLU A 760 -3.62 20.67 -35.53
CA GLU A 760 -4.93 20.16 -35.89
C GLU A 760 -4.78 18.74 -36.46
N PHE A 761 -5.54 17.81 -35.89
CA PHE A 761 -5.58 16.42 -36.31
C PHE A 761 -6.97 15.83 -36.03
N ASP A 762 -7.59 15.20 -37.02
CA ASP A 762 -8.89 14.50 -36.93
C ASP A 762 -10.02 15.36 -36.29
N GLY A 763 -10.07 16.64 -36.66
CA GLY A 763 -11.01 17.62 -36.10
C GLY A 763 -10.71 18.10 -34.67
N GLY A 764 -9.69 17.53 -34.02
CA GLY A 764 -9.16 17.97 -32.73
C GLY A 764 -8.07 19.05 -32.87
N ARG A 765 -7.94 19.89 -31.84
CA ARG A 765 -6.92 20.94 -31.75
C ARG A 765 -6.10 20.77 -30.48
N PHE A 766 -4.80 20.58 -30.63
CA PHE A 766 -3.88 20.14 -29.59
C PHE A 766 -2.77 21.18 -29.37
N ASP A 767 -2.21 21.27 -28.17
CA ASP A 767 -1.07 22.16 -27.89
C ASP A 767 0.21 21.64 -28.54
N VAL A 768 1.07 22.54 -29.01
CA VAL A 768 2.39 22.23 -29.57
C VAL A 768 3.44 23.08 -28.87
N ALA A 769 4.59 22.50 -28.55
CA ALA A 769 5.71 23.20 -27.95
C ALA A 769 7.01 22.83 -28.65
N ARG A 770 7.91 23.82 -28.73
CA ARG A 770 9.32 23.65 -29.13
C ARG A 770 10.20 23.82 -27.90
N GLU A 771 11.09 22.86 -27.68
CA GLU A 771 12.06 22.86 -26.60
C GLU A 771 13.47 22.76 -27.17
N LEU A 772 14.48 23.23 -26.43
CA LEU A 772 15.89 23.06 -26.80
C LEU A 772 16.49 22.05 -25.83
N ILE A 773 16.76 20.84 -26.32
CA ILE A 773 17.24 19.72 -25.52
C ILE A 773 18.70 19.40 -25.87
N ASN A 774 19.42 18.82 -24.91
CA ASN A 774 20.78 18.33 -25.16
C ASN A 774 20.72 16.93 -25.80
N ASP A 775 21.81 16.46 -26.39
CA ASP A 775 21.86 15.16 -27.08
C ASP A 775 21.49 13.96 -26.17
N ASP A 776 21.86 14.03 -24.89
CA ASP A 776 21.52 12.98 -23.91
C ASP A 776 20.00 12.91 -23.65
N ASP A 777 19.33 14.07 -23.60
CA ASP A 777 17.87 14.16 -23.41
C ASP A 777 17.11 13.75 -24.68
N LYS A 778 17.72 13.96 -25.87
CA LYS A 778 17.17 13.55 -27.16
C LYS A 778 17.02 12.03 -27.24
N MET A 779 18.05 11.28 -26.82
CA MET A 779 18.01 9.81 -26.81
C MET A 779 16.93 9.28 -25.86
N SER A 780 16.83 9.83 -24.65
CA SER A 780 15.82 9.43 -23.66
C SER A 780 14.38 9.64 -24.16
N MET A 781 14.10 10.75 -24.85
CA MET A 781 12.74 11.02 -25.36
C MET A 781 12.38 10.19 -26.60
N ILE A 782 13.34 9.90 -27.49
CA ILE A 782 13.13 9.01 -28.64
C ILE A 782 12.86 7.58 -28.17
N GLU A 783 13.58 7.11 -27.16
CA GLU A 783 13.36 5.80 -26.55
C GLU A 783 12.01 5.71 -25.84
N MET A 784 11.57 6.79 -25.18
CA MET A 784 10.27 6.86 -24.52
C MET A 784 9.10 6.85 -25.52
N ASP A 785 9.24 7.46 -26.70
CA ASP A 785 8.19 7.38 -27.74
C ASP A 785 8.15 5.99 -28.40
N LYS A 786 9.32 5.36 -28.61
CA LYS A 786 9.39 3.95 -29.05
C LYS A 786 8.72 3.02 -28.03
N TYR A 787 8.97 3.23 -26.74
CA TYR A 787 8.37 2.51 -25.63
C TYR A 787 6.84 2.68 -25.56
N LEU A 788 6.35 3.92 -25.62
CA LEU A 788 4.90 4.21 -25.60
C LEU A 788 4.17 3.85 -26.90
N SER A 789 4.92 3.53 -27.97
CA SER A 789 4.37 3.02 -29.23
C SER A 789 4.27 1.49 -29.28
N ALA A 790 5.06 0.81 -28.46
CA ALA A 790 5.06 -0.65 -28.34
C ALA A 790 3.97 -1.16 -27.37
N ILE A 791 3.56 -0.31 -26.43
CA ILE A 791 2.34 -0.44 -25.60
C ILE A 791 1.14 -0.02 -26.43
#